data_AF-A0A1F4XLR4-F1
#
_entry.id   AF-A0A1F4XLR4-F1
#
_cell.length_a   1.000
_cell.length_b   1.000
_cell.length_c   1.000
_cell.angle_alpha   90.00
_cell.angle_beta   90.00
_cell.angle_gamma   90.00
#
_symmetry.space_group_name_H-M   'P 1'
#
loop_
_entity.id
_entity.type
_entity.pdbx_description
1 polymer ?
#
loop_
_entity_poly.entity_id
_entity_poly.type
_entity_poly.pdbx_seq_one_letter_code
_entity_poly.pdbx_strand_id
1 'polypeptide(L)'
;MSLNVQQNHGEKNKPGPRASGLHTVASDTHAAVTSVQNTLSDLTTDKEESKYGKNLKFIPEETVTALTEVNNNPGVITTILTALEPSWWNRLDNPKALEALFNLKLNLNIPPEQQLAIAGILKRSRNSIKFSDRIENVLAAKKTIADLNERLKSDIKRIEEKSPKLNIASPKGFALDTVDLPAPTSLQQVPFPPELNALVQERSAEHSMDIQTYTENRLSKTVLDTVINGNIPVEIYSTNTLEVFGKLKHEGYTQILKYTTKDGDYNKYFCVNPETKKSKLVLMTLPGKSYQTQVAGSALLYKNAEGKSIPPENMRIFESGIDLKNTYRDILEAYNVKPETIIFGSQMFHDAFLKQEFKLEKSQWIQDPYLNAIIYHYKDKEGNKRTIVTLNMSPHMFGDKIKSFTSAAIERGAQRIIFNGTAGGLKSDLKVGDLVVPRQIANVNIGKPGQSANIVNNALNFTSELKGENVKIVEQHGTVHTPVVETMPFVSSLKENKVDTVECELANLVEAIQDSGQADSIYFSAHLQVTDIPGTEHTNADKSMTLDPSYINKDINKQSDMTRLVLQQFLQDIQPIKVEKTVPSSMTIETRYQDHARKLYVAFDTNKQIPLNFEVPQKTFMSIMTNILKDGILTDEKLAKIFDACQNFYKRYGFKVNVNLL
;
A
#
# COMPACT_ATOMS: atom_id res chain seq x y z
N MET A 1 78.46 -25.05 -27.93
CA MET A 1 79.85 -25.53 -27.80
C MET A 1 80.69 -24.40 -27.22
N SER A 2 81.60 -24.72 -26.31
CA SER A 2 82.67 -23.87 -25.71
C SER A 2 82.23 -22.94 -24.56
N LEU A 3 82.47 -23.30 -23.28
CA LEU A 3 83.70 -23.09 -22.44
C LEU A 3 83.78 -21.62 -21.92
N ASN A 4 84.06 -21.24 -20.66
CA ASN A 4 84.79 -21.76 -19.49
C ASN A 4 84.28 -21.02 -18.21
N VAL A 5 84.03 -21.64 -17.04
CA VAL A 5 84.88 -21.87 -15.82
C VAL A 5 85.76 -20.66 -15.40
N GLN A 6 85.63 -20.02 -14.22
CA GLN A 6 86.12 -20.35 -12.85
C GLN A 6 85.70 -19.17 -11.90
N GLN A 7 85.47 -19.25 -10.58
CA GLN A 7 86.29 -19.81 -9.47
C GLN A 7 85.53 -19.77 -8.10
N ASN A 8 85.74 -20.78 -7.24
CA ASN A 8 85.98 -20.82 -5.76
C ASN A 8 85.16 -19.93 -4.77
N HIS A 9 84.83 -20.26 -3.51
CA HIS A 9 85.12 -21.30 -2.49
C HIS A 9 83.90 -21.33 -1.52
N GLY A 10 83.40 -22.49 -1.05
CA GLY A 10 83.73 -23.10 0.26
C GLY A 10 82.75 -22.63 1.35
N GLU A 11 81.80 -23.45 1.81
CA GLU A 11 82.02 -24.39 2.92
C GLU A 11 81.13 -25.66 2.86
N LYS A 12 81.68 -26.73 3.44
CA LYS A 12 81.19 -28.12 3.41
C LYS A 12 80.56 -28.50 4.76
N ASN A 13 79.45 -29.24 4.75
CA ASN A 13 79.35 -30.64 5.25
C ASN A 13 77.90 -31.13 5.49
N LYS A 14 77.50 -32.15 4.70
CA LYS A 14 76.81 -33.45 4.98
C LYS A 14 75.99 -33.67 6.27
N PRO A 15 75.17 -34.74 6.36
CA PRO A 15 74.27 -35.39 5.39
C PRO A 15 72.81 -35.48 5.95
N GLY A 16 71.82 -35.78 5.09
CA GLY A 16 70.40 -35.75 5.47
C GLY A 16 69.92 -36.84 6.45
N PRO A 17 68.72 -36.68 7.03
CA PRO A 17 68.01 -37.77 7.69
C PRO A 17 66.90 -38.38 6.82
N ARG A 18 66.77 -39.69 7.01
CA ARG A 18 65.80 -40.62 6.45
C ARG A 18 64.36 -40.30 6.84
N ALA A 19 63.46 -40.83 6.01
CA ALA A 19 62.03 -40.98 6.26
C ALA A 19 61.74 -41.73 7.57
N SER A 20 61.10 -41.04 8.51
CA SER A 20 60.40 -41.61 9.67
C SER A 20 59.22 -40.71 10.03
N GLY A 21 58.14 -40.80 9.25
CA GLY A 21 56.93 -40.02 9.52
C GLY A 21 55.66 -40.50 8.83
N LEU A 22 55.74 -41.46 7.89
CA LEU A 22 54.56 -41.93 7.14
C LEU A 22 53.86 -43.15 7.75
N HIS A 23 54.48 -43.87 8.69
CA HIS A 23 53.85 -45.04 9.32
C HIS A 23 53.01 -44.72 10.57
N THR A 24 53.27 -43.61 11.28
CA THR A 24 52.46 -43.16 12.42
C THR A 24 51.13 -42.54 11.98
N VAL A 25 51.12 -41.79 10.87
CA VAL A 25 49.89 -41.12 10.39
C VAL A 25 48.83 -42.13 9.94
N ALA A 26 49.22 -43.26 9.36
CA ALA A 26 48.26 -44.29 8.92
C ALA A 26 47.64 -45.10 10.08
N SER A 27 48.40 -45.40 11.14
CA SER A 27 47.85 -46.09 12.33
C SER A 27 46.91 -45.20 13.12
N ASP A 28 47.26 -43.91 13.24
CA ASP A 28 46.48 -42.95 14.04
C ASP A 28 45.18 -42.56 13.31
N THR A 29 45.21 -42.51 11.98
CA THR A 29 44.00 -42.30 11.16
C THR A 29 43.06 -43.51 11.21
N HIS A 30 43.58 -44.74 11.23
CA HIS A 30 42.74 -45.94 11.35
C HIS A 30 42.09 -46.04 12.74
N ALA A 31 42.85 -45.75 13.80
CA ALA A 31 42.35 -45.74 15.18
C ALA A 31 41.26 -44.67 15.39
N ALA A 32 41.43 -43.47 14.83
CA ALA A 32 40.43 -42.39 14.91
C ALA A 32 39.15 -42.74 14.14
N VAL A 33 39.26 -43.32 12.94
CA VAL A 33 38.11 -43.75 12.14
C VAL A 33 37.35 -44.89 12.83
N THR A 34 38.06 -45.89 13.38
CA THR A 34 37.44 -46.98 14.15
C THR A 34 36.80 -46.47 15.45
N SER A 35 37.41 -45.50 16.13
CA SER A 35 36.81 -44.89 17.33
C SER A 35 35.51 -44.15 17.01
N VAL A 36 35.47 -43.36 15.92
CA VAL A 36 34.25 -42.66 15.48
C VAL A 36 33.17 -43.65 15.01
N GLN A 37 33.54 -44.71 14.28
CA GLN A 37 32.61 -45.75 13.85
C GLN A 37 32.02 -46.53 15.03
N ASN A 38 32.81 -46.84 16.05
CA ASN A 38 32.32 -47.53 17.24
C ASN A 38 31.38 -46.63 18.06
N THR A 39 31.73 -45.35 18.27
CA THR A 39 30.85 -44.40 18.96
C THR A 39 29.52 -44.18 18.23
N LEU A 40 29.55 -44.14 16.89
CA LEU A 40 28.33 -44.05 16.08
C LEU A 40 27.52 -45.35 16.09
N SER A 41 28.18 -46.51 16.08
CA SER A 41 27.52 -47.82 16.19
C SER A 41 26.83 -47.99 17.54
N ASP A 42 27.46 -47.56 18.63
CA ASP A 42 26.89 -47.63 19.99
C ASP A 42 25.65 -46.74 20.14
N LEU A 43 25.61 -45.58 19.46
CA LEU A 43 24.44 -44.70 19.39
C LEU A 43 23.27 -45.25 18.56
N THR A 44 23.49 -46.32 17.78
CA THR A 44 22.48 -46.91 16.87
C THR A 44 21.91 -48.24 17.34
N THR A 45 22.35 -48.77 18.49
CA THR A 45 21.76 -49.99 19.04
C THR A 45 20.59 -49.68 19.97
N ASP A 46 19.46 -50.35 19.76
CA ASP A 46 18.16 -50.17 20.44
C ASP A 46 18.18 -50.26 21.98
N LYS A 47 19.32 -50.55 22.60
CA LYS A 47 19.43 -50.75 24.06
C LYS A 47 19.50 -49.44 24.87
N GLU A 48 19.83 -48.30 24.28
CA GLU A 48 19.98 -47.03 25.02
C GLU A 48 18.74 -46.08 24.92
N GLU A 49 17.74 -46.40 24.10
CA GLU A 49 16.50 -45.59 23.99
C GLU A 49 15.74 -45.46 25.33
N SER A 50 15.91 -46.41 26.24
CA SER A 50 15.28 -46.38 27.57
C SER A 50 15.93 -45.41 28.55
N LYS A 51 17.19 -45.00 28.33
CA LYS A 51 17.96 -44.19 29.29
C LYS A 51 17.86 -42.69 29.01
N TYR A 52 17.64 -42.28 27.75
CA TYR A 52 17.67 -40.86 27.37
C TYR A 52 16.40 -40.33 26.69
N GLY A 53 15.39 -41.17 26.46
CA GLY A 53 14.09 -40.75 25.92
C GLY A 53 14.14 -40.25 24.46
N LYS A 54 12.98 -40.25 23.80
CA LYS A 54 12.79 -40.07 22.34
C LYS A 54 13.23 -38.73 21.70
N ASN A 55 14.10 -37.94 22.34
CA ASN A 55 14.58 -36.65 21.83
C ASN A 55 16.10 -36.51 21.94
N LEU A 56 16.86 -37.22 21.10
CA LEU A 56 18.28 -36.94 20.88
C LEU A 56 18.41 -35.64 20.06
N LYS A 57 18.68 -34.52 20.75
CA LYS A 57 18.90 -33.18 20.16
C LYS A 57 20.37 -32.71 20.20
N PHE A 58 21.31 -33.54 20.63
CA PHE A 58 22.70 -33.10 20.80
C PHE A 58 23.70 -34.07 20.19
N ILE A 59 24.62 -33.51 19.40
CA ILE A 59 25.87 -34.16 19.02
C ILE A 59 26.85 -33.92 20.19
N PRO A 60 27.47 -34.95 20.77
CA PRO A 60 28.47 -34.78 21.82
C PRO A 60 29.62 -33.87 21.36
N GLU A 61 30.09 -33.01 22.26
CA GLU A 61 31.17 -32.04 21.99
C GLU A 61 32.47 -32.74 21.57
N GLU A 62 32.67 -33.98 22.03
CA GLU A 62 33.77 -34.87 21.64
C GLU A 62 33.72 -35.23 20.15
N THR A 63 32.52 -35.46 19.58
CA THR A 63 32.34 -35.74 18.15
C THR A 63 32.63 -34.49 17.30
N VAL A 64 32.25 -33.31 17.80
CA VAL A 64 32.57 -32.03 17.14
C VAL A 64 34.08 -31.77 17.17
N THR A 65 34.75 -32.09 18.28
CA THR A 65 36.20 -31.97 18.43
C THR A 65 36.92 -32.92 17.47
N ALA A 66 36.50 -34.19 17.41
CA ALA A 66 37.06 -35.17 16.48
C ALA A 66 36.90 -34.76 15.01
N LEU A 67 35.74 -34.19 14.62
CA LEU A 67 35.53 -33.65 13.27
C LEU A 67 36.43 -32.44 12.95
N THR A 68 36.78 -31.65 13.98
CA THR A 68 37.66 -30.48 13.83
C THR A 68 39.12 -30.90 13.67
N GLU A 69 39.55 -31.97 14.35
CA GLU A 69 40.91 -32.53 14.22
C GLU A 69 41.13 -33.25 12.87
N VAL A 70 40.07 -33.82 12.28
CA VAL A 70 40.12 -34.53 10.98
C VAL A 70 40.14 -33.58 9.76
N ASN A 71 40.03 -32.26 9.96
CA ASN A 71 39.97 -31.23 8.93
C ASN A 71 41.16 -31.20 7.93
N ASN A 72 42.22 -31.98 8.18
CA ASN A 72 43.37 -32.10 7.30
C ASN A 72 43.33 -33.29 6.33
N ASN A 73 42.26 -34.11 6.30
CA ASN A 73 42.17 -35.27 5.41
C ASN A 73 40.82 -35.37 4.65
N PRO A 74 40.73 -34.85 3.41
CA PRO A 74 39.49 -34.73 2.64
C PRO A 74 38.74 -36.05 2.41
N GLY A 75 39.46 -37.18 2.32
CA GLY A 75 38.86 -38.49 2.04
C GLY A 75 37.97 -39.00 3.17
N VAL A 76 38.33 -38.75 4.43
CA VAL A 76 37.56 -39.17 5.61
C VAL A 76 36.25 -38.38 5.71
N ILE A 77 36.28 -37.10 5.36
CA ILE A 77 35.12 -36.20 5.40
C ILE A 77 34.07 -36.64 4.37
N THR A 78 34.50 -37.02 3.15
CA THR A 78 33.57 -37.53 2.14
C THR A 78 32.87 -38.81 2.60
N THR A 79 33.59 -39.74 3.25
CA THR A 79 33.00 -40.98 3.80
C THR A 79 32.02 -40.71 4.94
N ILE A 80 32.32 -39.77 5.85
CA ILE A 80 31.41 -39.38 6.94
C ILE A 80 30.13 -38.76 6.37
N LEU A 81 30.25 -37.85 5.39
CA LEU A 81 29.11 -37.16 4.80
C LEU A 81 28.23 -38.09 3.93
N THR A 82 28.80 -39.14 3.33
CA THR A 82 28.02 -40.16 2.59
C THR A 82 27.39 -41.22 3.49
N ALA A 83 27.91 -41.43 4.71
CA ALA A 83 27.33 -42.35 5.69
C ALA A 83 26.16 -41.74 6.49
N LEU A 84 25.99 -40.41 6.50
CA LEU A 84 24.89 -39.75 7.20
C LEU A 84 23.60 -39.81 6.38
N GLU A 85 22.56 -40.43 6.94
CA GLU A 85 21.25 -40.45 6.29
C GLU A 85 20.67 -39.04 6.06
N PRO A 86 19.92 -38.80 4.96
CA PRO A 86 19.26 -37.53 4.67
C PRO A 86 18.38 -36.98 5.82
N SER A 87 17.87 -37.87 6.67
CA SER A 87 17.02 -37.55 7.83
C SER A 87 17.73 -36.75 8.93
N TRP A 88 19.07 -36.81 9.00
CA TRP A 88 19.89 -36.11 9.99
C TRP A 88 20.07 -34.61 9.70
N TRP A 89 20.10 -34.23 8.43
CA TRP A 89 20.29 -32.83 8.01
C TRP A 89 19.18 -31.91 8.49
N ASN A 90 17.97 -32.45 8.69
CA ASN A 90 16.83 -31.71 9.20
C ASN A 90 16.85 -31.49 10.73
N ARG A 91 17.86 -32.02 11.45
CA ARG A 91 17.95 -31.98 12.93
C ARG A 91 19.14 -31.18 13.47
N LEU A 92 19.94 -30.55 12.60
CA LEU A 92 21.09 -29.73 12.98
C LEU A 92 20.67 -28.31 13.39
N ASP A 93 20.57 -28.07 14.70
CA ASP A 93 20.30 -26.73 15.28
C ASP A 93 21.52 -26.12 16.01
N ASN A 94 22.71 -26.74 15.94
CA ASN A 94 23.91 -26.23 16.61
C ASN A 94 24.69 -25.24 15.71
N PRO A 95 24.80 -23.95 16.09
CA PRO A 95 25.46 -22.93 15.27
C PRO A 95 26.95 -23.19 15.02
N LYS A 96 27.68 -23.77 15.98
CA LYS A 96 29.12 -24.05 15.84
C LYS A 96 29.40 -25.20 14.87
N ALA A 97 28.54 -26.22 14.86
CA ALA A 97 28.64 -27.32 13.90
C ALA A 97 28.32 -26.84 12.46
N LEU A 98 27.34 -25.94 12.33
CA LEU A 98 27.02 -25.29 11.05
C LEU A 98 28.16 -24.38 10.57
N GLU A 99 28.80 -23.65 11.47
CA GLU A 99 29.97 -22.81 11.18
C GLU A 99 31.18 -23.65 10.73
N ALA A 100 31.47 -24.77 11.40
CA ALA A 100 32.52 -25.71 11.00
C ALA A 100 32.26 -26.31 9.61
N LEU A 101 31.01 -26.73 9.34
CA LEU A 101 30.58 -27.23 8.02
C LEU A 101 30.63 -26.14 6.94
N PHE A 102 30.40 -24.87 7.29
CA PHE A 102 30.45 -23.76 6.35
C PHE A 102 31.89 -23.38 5.99
N ASN A 103 32.80 -23.40 6.97
CA ASN A 103 34.23 -23.17 6.76
C ASN A 103 34.91 -24.32 5.99
N LEU A 104 34.29 -25.51 5.99
CA LEU A 104 34.64 -26.66 5.15
C LEU A 104 34.31 -26.50 3.66
N LYS A 105 33.76 -25.35 3.20
CA LYS A 105 33.55 -25.06 1.78
C LYS A 105 34.88 -24.90 1.02
N LEU A 106 35.48 -26.03 0.64
CA LEU A 106 36.35 -26.16 -0.52
C LEU A 106 35.91 -27.39 -1.32
N ASN A 107 35.30 -27.12 -2.49
CA ASN A 107 35.12 -28.02 -3.63
C ASN A 107 34.42 -29.37 -3.40
N LEU A 108 33.17 -29.36 -2.93
CA LEU A 108 32.28 -30.52 -3.07
C LEU A 108 31.12 -30.23 -4.03
N ASN A 109 30.93 -31.14 -4.98
CA ASN A 109 29.89 -31.09 -6.02
C ASN A 109 28.58 -31.63 -5.43
N ILE A 110 27.84 -30.78 -4.71
CA ILE A 110 26.61 -31.17 -4.00
C ILE A 110 25.40 -31.13 -4.96
N PRO A 111 24.52 -32.16 -4.98
CA PRO A 111 23.33 -32.19 -5.82
C PRO A 111 22.35 -31.02 -5.56
N PRO A 112 21.68 -30.48 -6.59
CA PRO A 112 20.83 -29.27 -6.49
C PRO A 112 19.72 -29.35 -5.43
N GLU A 113 19.07 -30.51 -5.25
CA GLU A 113 18.04 -30.71 -4.23
C GLU A 113 18.53 -30.45 -2.79
N GLN A 114 19.79 -30.75 -2.48
CA GLN A 114 20.37 -30.54 -1.15
C GLN A 114 20.83 -29.09 -0.96
N GLN A 115 21.20 -28.39 -2.03
CA GLN A 115 21.54 -26.96 -1.98
C GLN A 115 20.32 -26.11 -1.57
N LEU A 116 19.13 -26.49 -2.01
CA LEU A 116 17.86 -25.84 -1.65
C LEU A 116 17.49 -26.00 -0.17
N ALA A 117 17.71 -27.18 0.40
CA ALA A 117 17.50 -27.44 1.84
C ALA A 117 18.46 -26.59 2.69
N ILE A 118 19.73 -26.51 2.30
CA ILE A 118 20.76 -25.69 2.97
C ILE A 118 20.40 -24.20 2.90
N ALA A 119 19.94 -23.71 1.74
CA ALA A 119 19.49 -22.32 1.59
C ALA A 119 18.30 -21.98 2.51
N GLY A 120 17.37 -22.93 2.70
CA GLY A 120 16.23 -22.79 3.61
C GLY A 120 16.61 -22.76 5.10
N ILE A 121 17.72 -23.38 5.48
CA ILE A 121 18.26 -23.36 6.85
C ILE A 121 19.05 -22.05 7.08
N LEU A 122 19.87 -21.63 6.12
CA LEU A 122 20.65 -20.39 6.20
C LEU A 122 19.76 -19.14 6.32
N LYS A 123 18.60 -19.14 5.63
CA LYS A 123 17.61 -18.06 5.73
C LYS A 123 17.04 -17.90 7.15
N ARG A 124 17.04 -18.97 7.95
CA ARG A 124 16.57 -18.96 9.35
C ARG A 124 17.66 -18.54 10.35
N SER A 125 18.93 -18.81 10.06
CA SER A 125 20.08 -18.46 10.93
C SER A 125 20.54 -17.00 10.88
N ARG A 126 20.05 -16.20 9.92
CA ARG A 126 20.52 -14.82 9.64
C ARG A 126 20.21 -13.77 10.74
N ASN A 127 19.59 -14.15 11.85
CA ASN A 127 19.26 -13.23 12.94
C ASN A 127 20.32 -13.14 14.07
N SER A 128 21.51 -13.74 13.92
CA SER A 128 22.54 -13.65 14.97
C SER A 128 23.98 -13.67 14.43
N ILE A 129 24.48 -12.59 13.81
CA ILE A 129 25.93 -12.46 13.50
C ILE A 129 26.43 -11.02 13.76
N LYS A 130 27.62 -10.93 14.38
CA LYS A 130 28.31 -9.72 14.87
C LYS A 130 28.97 -8.88 13.76
N PHE A 131 29.35 -7.66 14.16
CA PHE A 131 29.63 -6.46 13.37
C PHE A 131 30.97 -6.43 12.58
N SER A 132 31.90 -7.37 12.81
CA SER A 132 33.25 -7.30 12.20
C SER A 132 33.29 -7.71 10.73
N ASP A 133 32.50 -8.71 10.32
CA ASP A 133 32.51 -9.22 8.93
C ASP A 133 31.73 -8.31 7.96
N ARG A 134 31.05 -7.29 8.50
CA ARG A 134 30.34 -6.28 7.71
C ARG A 134 31.28 -5.28 7.05
N ILE A 135 32.48 -5.03 7.60
CA ILE A 135 33.36 -3.97 7.08
C ILE A 135 34.02 -4.37 5.76
N GLU A 136 34.55 -5.59 5.65
CA GLU A 136 35.14 -6.06 4.38
C GLU A 136 34.11 -6.26 3.28
N ASN A 137 32.92 -6.75 3.63
CA ASN A 137 31.79 -6.85 2.70
C ASN A 137 31.25 -5.47 2.27
N VAL A 138 31.26 -4.46 3.16
CA VAL A 138 30.89 -3.08 2.81
C VAL A 138 31.95 -2.42 1.92
N LEU A 139 33.24 -2.71 2.11
CA LEU A 139 34.31 -2.19 1.25
C LEU A 139 34.29 -2.83 -0.14
N ALA A 140 34.06 -4.15 -0.23
CA ALA A 140 33.85 -4.83 -1.50
C ALA A 140 32.56 -4.35 -2.19
N ALA A 141 31.47 -4.13 -1.44
CA ALA A 141 30.23 -3.57 -1.97
C ALA A 141 30.41 -2.11 -2.43
N LYS A 142 31.22 -1.29 -1.75
CA LYS A 142 31.52 0.09 -2.19
C LYS A 142 32.24 0.12 -3.53
N LYS A 143 33.19 -0.79 -3.76
CA LYS A 143 33.87 -0.91 -5.05
C LYS A 143 32.91 -1.35 -6.16
N THR A 144 32.08 -2.36 -5.88
CA THR A 144 31.06 -2.84 -6.82
C THR A 144 29.98 -1.78 -7.09
N ILE A 145 29.60 -0.96 -6.11
CA ILE A 145 28.66 0.16 -6.26
C ILE A 145 29.30 1.30 -7.08
N ALA A 146 30.59 1.59 -6.88
CA ALA A 146 31.30 2.58 -7.70
C ALA A 146 31.38 2.13 -9.16
N ASP A 147 31.72 0.86 -9.41
CA ASP A 147 31.76 0.28 -10.76
C ASP A 147 30.36 0.22 -11.38
N LEU A 148 29.32 -0.12 -10.61
CA LEU A 148 27.92 -0.07 -11.06
C LEU A 148 27.45 1.36 -11.34
N ASN A 149 27.89 2.36 -10.58
CA ASN A 149 27.55 3.77 -10.81
C ASN A 149 28.26 4.34 -12.05
N GLU A 150 29.52 3.98 -12.29
CA GLU A 150 30.23 4.32 -13.53
C GLU A 150 29.56 3.65 -14.74
N ARG A 151 29.17 2.38 -14.60
CA ARG A 151 28.45 1.64 -15.64
C ARG A 151 27.04 2.19 -15.87
N LEU A 152 26.33 2.57 -14.81
CA LEU A 152 25.02 3.23 -14.88
C LEU A 152 25.13 4.63 -15.50
N LYS A 153 26.17 5.41 -15.19
CA LYS A 153 26.43 6.70 -15.85
C LYS A 153 26.75 6.53 -17.33
N SER A 154 27.56 5.54 -17.68
CA SER A 154 27.85 5.17 -19.06
C SER A 154 26.59 4.69 -19.79
N ASP A 155 25.74 3.91 -19.12
CA ASP A 155 24.50 3.40 -19.70
C ASP A 155 23.43 4.50 -19.80
N ILE A 156 23.33 5.42 -18.83
CA ILE A 156 22.50 6.63 -18.90
C ILE A 156 22.97 7.51 -20.06
N LYS A 157 24.27 7.81 -20.16
CA LYS A 157 24.82 8.60 -21.26
C LYS A 157 24.59 7.92 -22.62
N ARG A 158 24.75 6.60 -22.69
CA ARG A 158 24.45 5.80 -23.89
C ARG A 158 22.95 5.74 -24.18
N ILE A 159 22.08 5.77 -23.16
CA ILE A 159 20.63 5.86 -23.28
C ILE A 159 20.22 7.27 -23.70
N GLU A 160 20.88 8.34 -23.25
CA GLU A 160 20.62 9.73 -23.65
C GLU A 160 21.09 10.00 -25.09
N GLU A 161 22.29 9.52 -25.44
CA GLU A 161 22.86 9.62 -26.79
C GLU A 161 22.14 8.73 -27.81
N LYS A 162 21.50 7.64 -27.35
CA LYS A 162 20.65 6.77 -28.18
C LYS A 162 19.16 6.97 -27.91
N SER A 163 18.76 7.95 -27.08
CA SER A 163 17.35 8.21 -26.81
C SER A 163 16.78 8.94 -28.00
N PRO A 164 15.88 8.29 -28.74
CA PRO A 164 15.09 8.93 -29.76
C PRO A 164 14.17 9.94 -29.09
N LYS A 165 13.68 10.91 -29.87
CA LYS A 165 12.42 11.63 -29.62
C LYS A 165 11.48 10.79 -28.74
N LEU A 166 11.07 11.36 -27.59
CA LEU A 166 10.12 10.80 -26.61
C LEU A 166 9.37 9.57 -27.15
N ASN A 167 9.90 8.37 -26.90
CA ASN A 167 9.12 7.15 -26.99
C ASN A 167 8.33 7.05 -25.69
N ILE A 168 7.37 7.97 -25.52
CA ILE A 168 6.14 7.63 -24.81
C ILE A 168 5.62 6.45 -25.61
N ALA A 169 5.59 5.23 -25.05
CA ALA A 169 4.89 4.13 -25.68
C ALA A 169 3.54 4.69 -26.11
N SER A 170 3.29 4.80 -27.43
CA SER A 170 2.15 5.55 -27.98
C SER A 170 0.93 5.22 -27.13
N PRO A 171 0.46 6.15 -26.27
CA PRO A 171 -0.68 5.85 -25.43
C PRO A 171 -1.76 5.42 -26.40
N LYS A 172 -2.46 4.32 -26.13
CA LYS A 172 -3.68 4.01 -26.87
C LYS A 172 -4.62 5.19 -26.64
N GLY A 173 -4.54 6.18 -27.51
CA GLY A 173 -5.37 7.37 -27.46
C GLY A 173 -6.80 6.91 -27.67
N PHE A 174 -7.70 7.43 -26.86
CA PHE A 174 -9.12 7.25 -27.11
C PHE A 174 -9.51 8.28 -28.16
N ALA A 175 -9.90 7.80 -29.33
CA ALA A 175 -10.54 8.65 -30.34
C ALA A 175 -12.03 8.76 -29.95
N LEU A 176 -12.45 9.95 -29.50
CA LEU A 176 -13.84 10.18 -29.08
C LEU A 176 -14.80 10.38 -30.27
N ASP A 177 -14.28 10.55 -31.47
CA ASP A 177 -15.05 10.75 -32.70
C ASP A 177 -16.06 9.63 -32.94
N THR A 178 -15.76 8.38 -32.58
CA THR A 178 -16.64 7.24 -32.82
C THR A 178 -17.74 7.01 -31.78
N VAL A 179 -17.74 7.70 -30.63
CA VAL A 179 -18.71 7.47 -29.54
C VAL A 179 -19.68 8.61 -29.43
N ASP A 180 -20.98 8.36 -29.63
CA ASP A 180 -22.00 9.39 -29.40
C ASP A 180 -22.12 9.66 -27.89
N LEU A 181 -21.68 10.85 -27.47
CA LEU A 181 -21.71 11.28 -26.07
C LEU A 181 -22.61 12.51 -26.01
N PRO A 182 -23.63 12.53 -25.12
CA PRO A 182 -24.52 13.68 -25.03
C PRO A 182 -23.76 14.93 -24.56
N ALA A 183 -24.28 16.11 -24.94
CA ALA A 183 -23.80 17.36 -24.40
C ALA A 183 -24.00 17.36 -22.87
N PRO A 184 -22.99 17.72 -22.07
CA PRO A 184 -23.16 17.82 -20.63
C PRO A 184 -24.09 18.98 -20.31
N THR A 185 -25.21 18.70 -19.64
CA THR A 185 -26.17 19.72 -19.23
C THR A 185 -25.94 20.23 -17.80
N SER A 186 -25.12 19.53 -17.01
CA SER A 186 -24.95 19.75 -15.57
C SER A 186 -23.62 20.40 -15.16
N LEU A 187 -22.62 20.47 -16.04
CA LEU A 187 -21.29 20.97 -15.68
C LEU A 187 -21.25 22.50 -15.62
N GLN A 188 -20.95 23.03 -14.44
CA GLN A 188 -20.83 24.47 -14.20
C GLN A 188 -19.40 24.80 -13.84
N GLN A 189 -18.85 25.84 -14.48
CA GLN A 189 -17.60 26.43 -14.03
C GLN A 189 -17.86 27.16 -12.71
N VAL A 190 -17.08 26.84 -11.69
CA VAL A 190 -17.16 27.47 -10.37
C VAL A 190 -15.97 28.40 -10.15
N PRO A 191 -16.14 29.49 -9.35
CA PRO A 191 -15.01 30.32 -8.95
C PRO A 191 -14.04 29.53 -8.08
N PHE A 192 -12.81 30.02 -7.97
CA PHE A 192 -11.86 29.45 -7.02
C PHE A 192 -12.40 29.55 -5.59
N PRO A 193 -12.31 28.47 -4.80
CA PRO A 193 -12.69 28.53 -3.40
C PRO A 193 -11.79 29.53 -2.65
N PRO A 194 -12.29 30.18 -1.58
CA PRO A 194 -11.54 31.20 -0.83
C PRO A 194 -10.12 30.77 -0.43
N GLU A 195 -9.96 29.50 -0.06
CA GLU A 195 -8.69 28.89 0.34
C GLU A 195 -7.70 28.87 -0.81
N LEU A 196 -8.15 28.58 -2.02
CA LEU A 196 -7.31 28.59 -3.21
C LEU A 196 -6.91 30.02 -3.60
N ASN A 197 -7.81 31.00 -3.42
CA ASN A 197 -7.47 32.41 -3.63
C ASN A 197 -6.41 32.89 -2.65
N ALA A 198 -6.53 32.52 -1.36
CA ALA A 198 -5.52 32.81 -0.35
C ALA A 198 -4.18 32.15 -0.71
N LEU A 199 -4.22 30.89 -1.15
CA LEU A 199 -3.04 30.15 -1.59
C LEU A 199 -2.32 30.82 -2.78
N VAL A 200 -3.09 31.34 -3.74
CA VAL A 200 -2.54 32.08 -4.90
C VAL A 200 -1.84 33.37 -4.44
N GLN A 201 -2.39 34.06 -3.45
CA GLN A 201 -1.77 35.24 -2.86
C GLN A 201 -0.48 34.89 -2.10
N GLU A 202 -0.45 33.72 -1.44
CA GLU A 202 0.68 33.22 -0.67
C GLU A 202 1.62 32.28 -1.44
N ARG A 203 1.56 32.22 -2.77
CA ARG A 203 2.37 31.29 -3.62
C ARG A 203 3.89 31.34 -3.45
N SER A 204 4.39 32.35 -2.74
CA SER A 204 5.81 32.53 -2.42
C SER A 204 6.18 32.11 -1.01
N ALA A 205 5.19 31.87 -0.15
CA ALA A 205 5.39 31.38 1.19
C ALA A 205 6.01 29.98 1.16
N GLU A 206 6.84 29.70 2.15
CA GLU A 206 7.33 28.36 2.42
C GLU A 206 6.16 27.48 2.88
N HIS A 207 6.10 26.25 2.37
CA HIS A 207 5.09 25.28 2.76
C HIS A 207 5.60 24.39 3.90
N SER A 208 4.69 23.87 4.72
CA SER A 208 5.01 22.87 5.75
C SER A 208 5.62 21.61 5.15
N MET A 209 5.29 21.34 3.88
CA MET A 209 5.72 20.18 3.11
C MET A 209 6.55 20.59 1.88
N ASP A 210 7.34 19.66 1.33
CA ASP A 210 7.94 19.83 -0.01
C ASP A 210 6.87 19.72 -1.10
N ILE A 211 6.26 20.87 -1.41
CA ILE A 211 5.17 20.96 -2.37
C ILE A 211 5.60 20.62 -3.79
N GLN A 212 6.88 20.80 -4.16
CA GLN A 212 7.37 20.47 -5.50
C GLN A 212 7.38 18.96 -5.67
N THR A 213 8.07 18.23 -4.77
CA THR A 213 8.13 16.76 -4.81
C THR A 213 6.72 16.15 -4.71
N TYR A 214 5.91 16.65 -3.78
CA TYR A 214 4.52 16.20 -3.61
C TYR A 214 3.69 16.32 -4.90
N THR A 215 3.87 17.43 -5.61
CA THR A 215 3.15 17.72 -6.85
C THR A 215 3.71 16.91 -8.02
N GLU A 216 5.03 16.77 -8.14
CA GLU A 216 5.69 15.99 -9.19
C GLU A 216 5.26 14.51 -9.16
N ASN A 217 5.17 13.93 -7.96
CA ASN A 217 4.70 12.55 -7.78
C ASN A 217 3.25 12.35 -8.24
N ARG A 218 2.43 13.42 -8.16
CA ARG A 218 1.00 13.43 -8.53
C ARG A 218 0.71 13.85 -9.95
N LEU A 219 1.46 14.78 -10.53
CA LEU A 219 1.12 15.39 -11.81
C LEU A 219 2.19 15.22 -12.90
N SER A 220 3.32 14.61 -12.56
CA SER A 220 4.52 14.48 -13.41
C SER A 220 5.17 15.81 -13.73
N LYS A 221 6.44 15.94 -13.30
CA LYS A 221 7.31 17.08 -13.61
C LYS A 221 7.28 17.45 -15.10
N THR A 222 7.45 16.47 -15.98
CA THR A 222 7.49 16.68 -17.44
C THR A 222 6.19 17.26 -17.98
N VAL A 223 5.04 16.82 -17.47
CA VAL A 223 3.73 17.32 -17.91
C VAL A 223 3.53 18.75 -17.44
N LEU A 224 3.85 19.04 -16.17
CA LEU A 224 3.73 20.39 -15.61
C LEU A 224 4.65 21.38 -16.29
N ASP A 225 5.91 21.01 -16.53
CA ASP A 225 6.87 21.85 -17.27
C ASP A 225 6.33 22.15 -18.68
N THR A 226 5.74 21.16 -19.35
CA THR A 226 5.10 21.36 -20.67
C THR A 226 3.91 22.30 -20.60
N VAL A 227 3.06 22.16 -19.58
CA VAL A 227 1.87 23.01 -19.38
C VAL A 227 2.27 24.45 -19.11
N ILE A 228 3.27 24.67 -18.25
CA ILE A 228 3.77 26.01 -17.89
C ILE A 228 4.43 26.67 -19.10
N ASN A 229 5.37 25.97 -19.76
CA ASN A 229 6.12 26.54 -20.88
C ASN A 229 5.23 26.79 -22.11
N GLY A 230 4.22 25.94 -22.32
CA GLY A 230 3.26 26.08 -23.41
C GLY A 230 2.07 26.99 -23.10
N ASN A 231 1.99 27.55 -21.88
CA ASN A 231 0.83 28.31 -21.41
C ASN A 231 -0.50 27.56 -21.64
N ILE A 232 -0.50 26.25 -21.35
CA ILE A 232 -1.60 25.34 -21.65
C ILE A 232 -2.67 25.48 -20.55
N PRO A 233 -3.96 25.68 -20.89
CA PRO A 233 -5.03 25.71 -19.90
C PRO A 233 -5.16 24.41 -19.11
N VAL A 234 -5.50 24.53 -17.83
CA VAL A 234 -5.79 23.40 -16.94
C VAL A 234 -7.26 23.45 -16.53
N GLU A 235 -7.97 22.34 -16.71
CA GLU A 235 -9.35 22.20 -16.27
C GLU A 235 -9.46 21.05 -15.26
N ILE A 236 -10.06 21.35 -14.11
CA ILE A 236 -10.27 20.41 -13.02
C ILE A 236 -11.76 20.07 -12.98
N TYR A 237 -12.09 18.79 -13.00
CA TYR A 237 -13.45 18.30 -13.02
C TYR A 237 -13.70 17.39 -11.81
N SER A 238 -14.78 17.65 -11.09
CA SER A 238 -15.24 16.83 -9.98
C SER A 238 -16.54 16.09 -10.32
N THR A 239 -16.49 15.28 -11.37
CA THR A 239 -17.64 14.54 -11.89
C THR A 239 -17.23 13.19 -12.50
N ASN A 240 -18.19 12.45 -13.05
CA ASN A 240 -17.96 11.24 -13.83
C ASN A 240 -17.25 11.52 -15.17
N THR A 241 -16.56 10.52 -15.68
CA THR A 241 -15.73 10.63 -16.89
C THR A 241 -16.54 10.85 -18.16
N LEU A 242 -17.77 10.33 -18.24
CA LEU A 242 -18.60 10.44 -19.43
C LEU A 242 -19.04 11.88 -19.68
N GLU A 243 -19.45 12.61 -18.64
CA GLU A 243 -19.80 14.03 -18.74
C GLU A 243 -18.62 14.89 -19.22
N VAL A 244 -17.42 14.64 -18.66
CA VAL A 244 -16.20 15.36 -19.06
C VAL A 244 -15.87 15.08 -20.53
N PHE A 245 -15.91 13.81 -20.95
CA PHE A 245 -15.62 13.45 -22.34
C PHE A 245 -16.67 13.96 -23.31
N GLY A 246 -17.95 13.96 -22.91
CA GLY A 246 -19.02 14.61 -23.66
C GLY A 246 -18.72 16.09 -23.88
N LYS A 247 -18.32 16.82 -22.82
CA LYS A 247 -17.90 18.23 -22.91
C LYS A 247 -16.75 18.43 -23.89
N LEU A 248 -15.67 17.67 -23.69
CA LEU A 248 -14.44 17.78 -24.47
C LEU A 248 -14.71 17.50 -25.95
N LYS A 249 -15.51 16.49 -26.27
CA LYS A 249 -15.93 16.18 -27.64
C LYS A 249 -16.69 17.34 -28.28
N HIS A 250 -17.65 17.94 -27.58
CA HIS A 250 -18.41 19.09 -28.09
C HIS A 250 -17.54 20.33 -28.33
N GLU A 251 -16.46 20.48 -27.54
CA GLU A 251 -15.45 21.53 -27.75
C GLU A 251 -14.39 21.16 -28.81
N GLY A 252 -14.54 20.01 -29.48
CA GLY A 252 -13.63 19.50 -30.51
C GLY A 252 -12.35 18.87 -29.99
N TYR A 253 -12.20 18.65 -28.68
CA TYR A 253 -11.06 17.93 -28.09
C TYR A 253 -11.27 16.42 -28.17
N THR A 254 -10.99 15.84 -29.33
CA THR A 254 -11.23 14.42 -29.63
C THR A 254 -10.01 13.51 -29.47
N GLN A 255 -8.80 14.08 -29.36
CA GLN A 255 -7.58 13.34 -29.07
C GLN A 255 -7.27 13.39 -27.57
N ILE A 256 -7.54 12.29 -26.86
CA ILE A 256 -7.37 12.21 -25.41
C ILE A 256 -6.26 11.23 -25.06
N LEU A 257 -5.23 11.74 -24.40
CA LEU A 257 -4.08 10.98 -23.91
C LEU A 257 -4.18 10.87 -22.39
N LYS A 258 -4.55 9.70 -21.88
CA LYS A 258 -4.46 9.40 -20.46
C LYS A 258 -2.99 9.18 -20.09
N TYR A 259 -2.55 9.77 -18.98
CA TYR A 259 -1.27 9.43 -18.37
C TYR A 259 -1.45 9.06 -16.90
N THR A 260 -0.49 8.30 -16.38
CA THR A 260 -0.46 7.85 -14.99
C THR A 260 0.81 8.37 -14.33
N THR A 261 0.73 8.59 -13.03
CA THR A 261 1.88 8.92 -12.20
C THR A 261 2.05 7.85 -11.13
N LYS A 262 3.13 7.92 -10.37
CA LYS A 262 3.43 6.96 -9.30
C LYS A 262 2.35 7.03 -8.21
N ASP A 263 2.01 8.25 -7.81
CA ASP A 263 1.08 8.53 -6.73
C ASP A 263 -0.07 9.36 -7.30
N GLY A 264 -1.32 9.03 -7.02
CA GLY A 264 -2.43 9.87 -7.43
C GLY A 264 -3.73 9.11 -7.68
N ASP A 265 -4.76 9.55 -6.97
CA ASP A 265 -6.07 8.90 -6.93
C ASP A 265 -7.06 9.49 -7.94
N TYR A 266 -6.57 10.31 -8.88
CA TYR A 266 -7.39 11.03 -9.84
C TYR A 266 -6.91 10.80 -11.27
N ASN A 267 -7.86 10.83 -12.22
CA ASN A 267 -7.56 10.59 -13.63
C ASN A 267 -7.00 11.86 -14.27
N LYS A 268 -6.01 11.69 -15.16
CA LYS A 268 -5.29 12.80 -15.78
C LYS A 268 -5.21 12.60 -17.28
N TYR A 269 -5.55 13.63 -18.03
CA TYR A 269 -5.64 13.58 -19.47
C TYR A 269 -5.01 14.81 -20.10
N PHE A 270 -4.25 14.61 -21.16
CA PHE A 270 -3.87 15.66 -22.08
C PHE A 270 -4.80 15.60 -23.28
N CYS A 271 -5.54 16.67 -23.53
CA CYS A 271 -6.60 16.72 -24.53
C CYS A 271 -6.21 17.69 -25.63
N VAL A 272 -6.29 17.23 -26.89
CA VAL A 272 -5.93 18.03 -28.06
C VAL A 272 -7.13 18.14 -28.99
N ASN A 273 -7.42 19.37 -29.42
CA ASN A 273 -8.35 19.63 -30.50
C ASN A 273 -7.58 19.53 -31.84
N PRO A 274 -7.81 18.51 -32.67
CA PRO A 274 -6.98 18.24 -33.85
C PRO A 274 -7.15 19.30 -34.94
N GLU A 275 -8.26 20.05 -34.95
CA GLU A 275 -8.52 21.11 -35.94
C GLU A 275 -7.77 22.39 -35.56
N THR A 276 -7.93 22.85 -34.32
CA THR A 276 -7.36 24.11 -33.84
C THR A 276 -5.92 23.97 -33.33
N LYS A 277 -5.44 22.74 -33.13
CA LYS A 277 -4.16 22.40 -32.47
C LYS A 277 -4.04 22.91 -31.03
N LYS A 278 -5.13 23.41 -30.43
CA LYS A 278 -5.16 23.80 -29.03
C LYS A 278 -5.12 22.56 -28.14
N SER A 279 -4.43 22.69 -27.02
CA SER A 279 -4.31 21.63 -26.01
C SER A 279 -4.83 22.13 -24.67
N LYS A 280 -5.27 21.22 -23.80
CA LYS A 280 -5.54 21.49 -22.40
C LYS A 280 -5.15 20.27 -21.54
N LEU A 281 -4.75 20.53 -20.30
CA LEU A 281 -4.61 19.50 -19.28
C LEU A 281 -5.94 19.36 -18.53
N VAL A 282 -6.46 18.14 -18.45
CA VAL A 282 -7.70 17.82 -17.75
C VAL A 282 -7.39 16.92 -16.55
N LEU A 283 -7.76 17.38 -15.37
CA LEU A 283 -7.59 16.67 -14.09
C LEU A 283 -8.97 16.31 -13.53
N MET A 284 -9.22 15.03 -13.32
CA MET A 284 -10.52 14.50 -12.91
C MET A 284 -10.47 13.93 -11.49
N THR A 285 -10.98 14.69 -10.53
CA THR A 285 -10.96 14.35 -9.09
C THR A 285 -12.25 13.66 -8.65
N LEU A 286 -12.23 13.09 -7.44
CA LEU A 286 -13.48 12.78 -6.75
C LEU A 286 -14.22 14.09 -6.39
N PRO A 287 -15.56 14.04 -6.24
CA PRO A 287 -16.32 15.18 -5.71
C PRO A 287 -15.86 15.59 -4.31
N GLY A 288 -15.98 16.89 -4.00
CA GLY A 288 -15.61 17.49 -2.72
C GLY A 288 -14.66 18.67 -2.90
N LYS A 289 -14.91 19.76 -2.18
CA LYS A 289 -14.12 21.00 -2.27
C LYS A 289 -12.67 20.81 -1.86
N SER A 290 -12.44 19.93 -0.90
CA SER A 290 -11.11 19.62 -0.37
C SER A 290 -10.23 18.97 -1.44
N TYR A 291 -10.77 18.03 -2.22
CA TYR A 291 -10.06 17.42 -3.35
C TYR A 291 -9.76 18.41 -4.46
N GLN A 292 -10.72 19.25 -4.82
CA GLN A 292 -10.51 20.29 -5.82
C GLN A 292 -9.39 21.23 -5.39
N THR A 293 -9.44 21.70 -4.15
CA THR A 293 -8.44 22.60 -3.58
C THR A 293 -7.07 21.93 -3.54
N GLN A 294 -7.00 20.66 -3.15
CA GLN A 294 -5.75 19.89 -3.15
C GLN A 294 -5.15 19.79 -4.55
N VAL A 295 -5.94 19.40 -5.55
CA VAL A 295 -5.45 19.20 -6.93
C VAL A 295 -5.11 20.53 -7.61
N ALA A 296 -5.99 21.53 -7.45
CA ALA A 296 -5.77 22.87 -7.99
C ALA A 296 -4.56 23.55 -7.35
N GLY A 297 -4.49 23.51 -6.02
CA GLY A 297 -3.40 24.09 -5.25
C GLY A 297 -2.06 23.46 -5.61
N SER A 298 -2.00 22.13 -5.74
CA SER A 298 -0.78 21.43 -6.16
C SER A 298 -0.28 21.97 -7.51
N ALA A 299 -1.18 22.02 -8.51
CA ALA A 299 -0.83 22.50 -9.85
C ALA A 299 -0.43 23.99 -9.85
N LEU A 300 -1.11 24.86 -9.10
CA LEU A 300 -0.79 26.29 -9.04
C LEU A 300 0.52 26.61 -8.32
N LEU A 301 0.88 25.82 -7.31
CA LEU A 301 2.09 26.03 -6.49
C LEU A 301 3.36 25.44 -7.10
N TYR A 302 3.23 24.50 -8.02
CA TYR A 302 4.38 23.95 -8.73
C TYR A 302 5.12 25.04 -9.51
N LYS A 303 6.45 25.01 -9.42
CA LYS A 303 7.36 25.93 -10.11
C LYS A 303 8.32 25.11 -10.94
N ASN A 304 8.40 25.42 -12.23
CA ASN A 304 9.39 24.79 -13.10
C ASN A 304 10.82 25.29 -12.77
N ALA A 305 11.83 24.80 -13.50
CA ALA A 305 13.23 25.19 -13.31
C ALA A 305 13.51 26.70 -13.52
N GLU A 306 12.61 27.42 -14.19
CA GLU A 306 12.68 28.87 -14.40
C GLU A 306 11.93 29.66 -13.32
N GLY A 307 11.37 28.99 -12.31
CA GLY A 307 10.55 29.60 -11.26
C GLY A 307 9.15 30.01 -11.72
N LYS A 308 8.71 29.61 -12.92
CA LYS A 308 7.38 29.89 -13.44
C LYS A 308 6.37 28.86 -12.93
N SER A 309 5.15 29.32 -12.66
CA SER A 309 4.01 28.49 -12.27
C SER A 309 2.87 28.62 -13.28
N ILE A 310 1.83 27.79 -13.14
CA ILE A 310 0.60 27.94 -13.92
C ILE A 310 -0.08 29.26 -13.50
N PRO A 311 -0.40 30.18 -14.44
CA PRO A 311 -1.15 31.38 -14.12
C PRO A 311 -2.57 31.03 -13.65
N PRO A 312 -3.11 31.65 -12.57
CA PRO A 312 -4.48 31.41 -12.10
C PRO A 312 -5.55 31.53 -13.20
N GLU A 313 -5.40 32.49 -14.11
CA GLU A 313 -6.30 32.74 -15.23
C GLU A 313 -6.33 31.60 -16.27
N ASN A 314 -5.32 30.72 -16.27
CA ASN A 314 -5.27 29.53 -17.11
C ASN A 314 -5.90 28.29 -16.46
N MET A 315 -6.40 28.40 -15.23
CA MET A 315 -7.00 27.28 -14.52
C MET A 315 -8.49 27.49 -14.30
N ARG A 316 -9.28 26.44 -14.53
CA ARG A 316 -10.73 26.43 -14.34
C ARG A 316 -11.16 25.19 -13.56
N ILE A 317 -12.17 25.35 -12.70
CA ILE A 317 -12.75 24.26 -11.91
C ILE A 317 -14.20 24.08 -12.36
N PHE A 318 -14.61 22.83 -12.55
CA PHE A 318 -15.95 22.43 -12.98
C PHE A 318 -16.54 21.41 -12.00
N GLU A 319 -17.81 21.63 -11.64
CA GLU A 319 -18.60 20.76 -10.77
C GLU A 319 -19.84 20.25 -11.49
N SER A 320 -20.30 19.05 -11.12
CA SER A 320 -21.53 18.45 -11.65
C SER A 320 -22.79 18.76 -10.84
N GLY A 321 -22.68 19.59 -9.79
CA GLY A 321 -23.79 19.89 -8.89
C GLY A 321 -24.32 18.68 -8.13
N ILE A 322 -23.54 17.61 -8.01
CA ILE A 322 -23.94 16.39 -7.29
C ILE A 322 -24.22 16.71 -5.83
N ASP A 323 -25.41 16.38 -5.36
CA ASP A 323 -25.73 16.35 -3.94
C ASP A 323 -25.17 15.07 -3.32
N LEU A 324 -23.96 15.20 -2.74
CA LEU A 324 -23.26 14.06 -2.15
C LEU A 324 -24.01 13.43 -0.97
N LYS A 325 -24.75 14.22 -0.18
CA LYS A 325 -25.51 13.69 0.96
C LYS A 325 -26.62 12.77 0.45
N ASN A 326 -27.42 13.25 -0.50
CA ASN A 326 -28.48 12.44 -1.09
C ASN A 326 -27.91 11.23 -1.83
N THR A 327 -26.79 11.39 -2.55
CA THR A 327 -26.08 10.28 -3.20
C THR A 327 -25.70 9.19 -2.19
N TYR A 328 -25.12 9.55 -1.04
CA TYR A 328 -24.77 8.58 0.00
C TYR A 328 -25.99 7.92 0.64
N ARG A 329 -27.07 8.68 0.89
CA ARG A 329 -28.35 8.12 1.37
C ARG A 329 -28.88 7.07 0.40
N ASP A 330 -28.93 7.40 -0.88
CA ASP A 330 -29.47 6.53 -1.92
C ASP A 330 -28.61 5.26 -2.08
N ILE A 331 -27.28 5.37 -1.99
CA ILE A 331 -26.38 4.21 -1.96
C ILE A 331 -26.70 3.33 -0.72
N LEU A 332 -26.78 3.89 0.47
CA LEU A 332 -27.11 3.13 1.69
C LEU A 332 -28.49 2.46 1.59
N GLU A 333 -29.46 3.10 0.96
CA GLU A 333 -30.79 2.54 0.70
C GLU A 333 -30.77 1.41 -0.31
N ALA A 334 -30.10 1.60 -1.45
CA ALA A 334 -29.96 0.59 -2.50
C ALA A 334 -29.34 -0.72 -1.97
N TYR A 335 -28.42 -0.61 -1.01
CA TYR A 335 -27.79 -1.74 -0.35
C TYR A 335 -28.49 -2.18 0.96
N ASN A 336 -29.64 -1.58 1.31
CA ASN A 336 -30.40 -1.85 2.53
C ASN A 336 -29.55 -1.77 3.82
N VAL A 337 -28.62 -0.81 3.87
CA VAL A 337 -27.75 -0.56 5.01
C VAL A 337 -28.38 0.51 5.90
N LYS A 338 -28.64 0.15 7.15
CA LYS A 338 -29.00 1.07 8.24
C LYS A 338 -27.85 1.06 9.25
N PRO A 339 -26.87 1.96 9.11
CA PRO A 339 -25.72 1.97 9.99
C PRO A 339 -26.19 2.28 11.41
N GLU A 340 -25.75 1.49 12.39
CA GLU A 340 -25.87 1.89 13.80
C GLU A 340 -24.53 2.46 14.28
N THR A 341 -23.44 1.79 13.88
CA THR A 341 -22.06 2.20 14.19
C THR A 341 -21.30 2.46 12.89
N ILE A 342 -20.59 3.59 12.85
CA ILE A 342 -19.70 3.97 11.75
C ILE A 342 -18.27 4.03 12.29
N ILE A 343 -17.33 3.46 11.54
CA ILE A 343 -15.91 3.53 11.85
C ILE A 343 -15.15 4.09 10.65
N PHE A 344 -14.58 5.28 10.82
CA PHE A 344 -13.69 5.94 9.87
C PHE A 344 -12.23 5.62 10.20
N GLY A 345 -11.41 5.32 9.20
CA GLY A 345 -9.97 5.07 9.37
C GLY A 345 -9.43 4.06 8.37
N SER A 346 -8.40 3.30 8.74
CA SER A 346 -7.88 2.23 7.86
C SER A 346 -8.86 1.05 7.81
N GLN A 347 -9.60 0.93 6.70
CA GLN A 347 -10.61 -0.12 6.54
C GLN A 347 -10.03 -1.53 6.63
N MET A 348 -8.81 -1.77 6.11
CA MET A 348 -8.13 -3.06 6.21
C MET A 348 -7.82 -3.41 7.66
N PHE A 349 -7.39 -2.42 8.44
CA PHE A 349 -7.14 -2.58 9.86
C PHE A 349 -8.43 -2.92 10.60
N HIS A 350 -9.50 -2.15 10.40
CA HIS A 350 -10.80 -2.42 11.03
C HIS A 350 -11.36 -3.81 10.68
N ASP A 351 -11.18 -4.25 9.44
CA ASP A 351 -11.56 -5.61 9.03
C ASP A 351 -10.80 -6.70 9.79
N ALA A 352 -9.47 -6.61 9.81
CA ALA A 352 -8.65 -7.57 10.55
C ALA A 352 -9.02 -7.59 12.03
N PHE A 353 -9.19 -6.40 12.62
CA PHE A 353 -9.54 -6.21 14.01
C PHE A 353 -10.92 -6.78 14.38
N LEU A 354 -11.98 -6.43 13.65
CA LEU A 354 -13.34 -6.92 13.93
C LEU A 354 -13.46 -8.45 13.76
N LYS A 355 -12.69 -9.04 12.85
CA LYS A 355 -12.61 -10.50 12.70
C LYS A 355 -11.88 -11.19 13.85
N GLN A 356 -10.75 -10.63 14.28
CA GLN A 356 -9.90 -11.27 15.30
C GLN A 356 -10.51 -11.13 16.69
N GLU A 357 -10.90 -9.92 17.08
CA GLU A 357 -11.36 -9.63 18.44
C GLU A 357 -12.84 -9.99 18.64
N PHE A 358 -13.68 -9.69 17.65
CA PHE A 358 -15.14 -9.84 17.77
C PHE A 358 -15.72 -10.99 16.95
N LYS A 359 -14.87 -11.73 16.20
CA LYS A 359 -15.28 -12.85 15.35
C LYS A 359 -16.40 -12.48 14.36
N LEU A 360 -16.42 -11.22 13.93
CA LEU A 360 -17.40 -10.75 12.95
C LEU A 360 -16.99 -11.15 11.54
N GLU A 361 -17.94 -11.70 10.78
CA GLU A 361 -17.76 -11.96 9.37
C GLU A 361 -18.27 -10.77 8.54
N LYS A 362 -17.61 -10.51 7.40
CA LYS A 362 -18.08 -9.51 6.45
C LYS A 362 -19.42 -9.95 5.88
N SER A 363 -20.45 -9.15 6.12
CA SER A 363 -21.76 -9.36 5.51
C SER A 363 -21.76 -8.92 4.05
N GLN A 364 -21.15 -7.77 3.77
CA GLN A 364 -21.21 -7.13 2.46
C GLN A 364 -20.04 -6.18 2.24
N TRP A 365 -19.67 -5.97 0.96
CA TRP A 365 -18.73 -4.94 0.52
C TRP A 365 -19.42 -4.06 -0.52
N ILE A 366 -19.54 -2.76 -0.24
CA ILE A 366 -20.02 -1.76 -1.18
C ILE A 366 -18.82 -1.22 -1.97
N GLN A 367 -18.87 -1.36 -3.28
CA GLN A 367 -17.90 -0.81 -4.23
C GLN A 367 -18.64 0.10 -5.23
N ASP A 368 -18.91 1.32 -4.80
CA ASP A 368 -19.54 2.36 -5.61
C ASP A 368 -18.51 3.43 -6.00
N PRO A 369 -18.64 4.11 -7.16
CA PRO A 369 -17.74 5.21 -7.53
C PRO A 369 -17.53 6.27 -6.45
N TYR A 370 -18.52 6.50 -5.60
CA TYR A 370 -18.47 7.50 -4.53
C TYR A 370 -18.21 6.91 -3.13
N LEU A 371 -18.47 5.61 -2.94
CA LEU A 371 -18.43 4.94 -1.64
C LEU A 371 -17.73 3.58 -1.69
N ASN A 372 -16.73 3.39 -0.82
CA ASN A 372 -16.12 2.09 -0.54
C ASN A 372 -16.28 1.76 0.95
N ALA A 373 -17.12 0.78 1.27
CA ALA A 373 -17.49 0.45 2.64
C ALA A 373 -17.60 -1.07 2.87
N ILE A 374 -17.12 -1.57 4.01
CA ILE A 374 -17.34 -2.94 4.45
C ILE A 374 -18.39 -2.94 5.56
N ILE A 375 -19.39 -3.79 5.41
CA ILE A 375 -20.54 -3.91 6.29
C ILE A 375 -20.45 -5.18 7.11
N TYR A 376 -20.69 -5.07 8.41
CA TYR A 376 -20.83 -6.19 9.34
C TYR A 376 -22.20 -6.18 9.96
N HIS A 377 -22.78 -7.36 10.14
CA HIS A 377 -24.02 -7.56 10.89
C HIS A 377 -23.76 -8.45 12.08
N TYR A 378 -24.33 -8.09 13.23
CA TYR A 378 -24.24 -8.87 14.46
C TYR A 378 -25.57 -8.82 15.21
N LYS A 379 -25.77 -9.74 16.16
CA LYS A 379 -26.84 -9.62 17.14
C LYS A 379 -26.27 -9.06 18.43
N ASP A 380 -26.93 -8.06 18.99
CA ASP A 380 -26.68 -7.66 20.38
C ASP A 380 -27.18 -8.73 21.36
N LYS A 381 -26.97 -8.48 22.66
CA LYS A 381 -27.37 -9.40 23.74
C LYS A 381 -28.88 -9.63 23.79
N GLU A 382 -29.69 -8.69 23.31
CA GLU A 382 -31.14 -8.81 23.17
C GLU A 382 -31.57 -9.54 21.89
N GLY A 383 -30.61 -9.92 21.03
CA GLY A 383 -30.88 -10.62 19.77
C GLY A 383 -31.25 -9.70 18.60
N ASN A 384 -31.20 -8.38 18.77
CA ASN A 384 -31.50 -7.42 17.71
C ASN A 384 -30.36 -7.37 16.70
N LYS A 385 -30.70 -7.34 15.42
CA LYS A 385 -29.73 -7.17 14.34
C LYS A 385 -29.18 -5.75 14.33
N ARG A 386 -27.86 -5.63 14.44
CA ARG A 386 -27.09 -4.39 14.42
C ARG A 386 -26.16 -4.33 13.20
N THR A 387 -25.70 -3.13 12.85
CA THR A 387 -24.87 -2.91 11.66
C THR A 387 -23.69 -1.99 11.96
N ILE A 388 -22.48 -2.48 11.62
CA ILE A 388 -21.25 -1.69 11.60
C ILE A 388 -20.88 -1.39 10.15
N VAL A 389 -20.57 -0.14 9.85
CA VAL A 389 -20.04 0.31 8.56
C VAL A 389 -18.62 0.81 8.75
N THR A 390 -17.67 0.23 8.03
CA THR A 390 -16.25 0.63 8.09
C THR A 390 -15.83 1.26 6.77
N LEU A 391 -15.18 2.42 6.84
CA LEU A 391 -14.88 3.26 5.68
C LEU A 391 -13.40 3.61 5.67
N ASN A 392 -12.81 3.65 4.46
CA ASN A 392 -11.45 4.16 4.29
C ASN A 392 -11.47 5.69 4.15
N MET A 393 -10.53 6.37 4.82
CA MET A 393 -10.37 7.83 4.71
C MET A 393 -10.01 8.23 3.28
N SER A 394 -8.86 7.77 2.79
CA SER A 394 -8.44 8.03 1.43
C SER A 394 -8.82 6.88 0.46
N PRO A 395 -9.32 7.16 -0.74
CA PRO A 395 -9.69 8.48 -1.24
C PRO A 395 -11.16 8.84 -0.92
N HIS A 396 -11.96 7.95 -0.34
CA HIS A 396 -13.42 8.09 -0.39
C HIS A 396 -14.04 9.05 0.63
N MET A 397 -13.45 9.23 1.81
CA MET A 397 -13.97 10.07 2.90
C MET A 397 -13.05 11.25 3.24
N PHE A 398 -12.15 11.62 2.34
CA PHE A 398 -11.23 12.74 2.52
C PHE A 398 -11.97 14.09 2.55
N GLY A 399 -11.50 14.99 3.42
CA GLY A 399 -12.01 16.35 3.54
C GLY A 399 -13.50 16.46 3.85
N ASP A 400 -14.17 17.38 3.16
CA ASP A 400 -15.59 17.72 3.32
C ASP A 400 -16.57 16.59 2.95
N LYS A 401 -16.13 15.56 2.23
CA LYS A 401 -16.98 14.41 1.86
C LYS A 401 -17.50 13.65 3.08
N ILE A 402 -16.70 13.60 4.14
CA ILE A 402 -17.07 12.92 5.39
C ILE A 402 -18.32 13.54 6.01
N LYS A 403 -18.53 14.86 5.82
CA LYS A 403 -19.72 15.57 6.29
C LYS A 403 -20.96 15.00 5.63
N SER A 404 -20.96 14.96 4.29
CA SER A 404 -22.10 14.48 3.50
C SER A 404 -22.45 13.02 3.81
N PHE A 405 -21.45 12.14 3.94
CA PHE A 405 -21.70 10.75 4.29
C PHE A 405 -22.26 10.63 5.72
N THR A 406 -21.65 11.34 6.68
CA THR A 406 -22.08 11.30 8.09
C THR A 406 -23.52 11.78 8.25
N SER A 407 -23.88 12.89 7.60
CA SER A 407 -25.28 13.37 7.60
C SER A 407 -26.24 12.34 7.05
N ALA A 408 -25.92 11.72 5.90
CA ALA A 408 -26.75 10.67 5.31
C ALA A 408 -26.88 9.44 6.24
N ALA A 409 -25.79 9.07 6.92
CA ALA A 409 -25.80 7.93 7.81
C ALA A 409 -26.59 8.18 9.11
N ILE A 410 -26.55 9.40 9.66
CA ILE A 410 -27.38 9.80 10.81
C ILE A 410 -28.86 9.77 10.45
N GLU A 411 -29.26 10.28 9.27
CA GLU A 411 -30.64 10.17 8.77
C GLU A 411 -31.10 8.71 8.61
N ARG A 412 -30.15 7.80 8.39
CA ARG A 412 -30.37 6.35 8.28
C ARG A 412 -30.30 5.61 9.62
N GLY A 413 -30.12 6.32 10.73
CA GLY A 413 -30.17 5.79 12.10
C GLY A 413 -28.82 5.53 12.75
N ALA A 414 -27.72 6.14 12.26
CA ALA A 414 -26.43 6.03 12.93
C ALA A 414 -26.49 6.67 14.32
N GLN A 415 -26.04 5.92 15.32
CA GLN A 415 -26.02 6.32 16.73
C GLN A 415 -24.60 6.39 17.29
N ARG A 416 -23.63 5.75 16.63
CA ARG A 416 -22.24 5.69 17.08
C ARG A 416 -21.29 6.00 15.93
N ILE A 417 -20.35 6.90 16.19
CA ILE A 417 -19.36 7.33 15.22
C ILE A 417 -17.98 7.28 15.88
N ILE A 418 -17.10 6.47 15.30
CA ILE A 418 -15.71 6.28 15.74
C ILE A 418 -14.80 6.78 14.62
N PHE A 419 -13.92 7.72 14.95
CA PHE A 419 -12.93 8.26 14.05
C PHE A 419 -11.53 7.82 14.49
N ASN A 420 -10.89 7.00 13.66
CA ASN A 420 -9.52 6.53 13.83
C ASN A 420 -8.65 7.12 12.71
N GLY A 421 -8.05 8.28 12.97
CA GLY A 421 -7.35 9.07 11.96
C GLY A 421 -5.85 9.21 12.20
N THR A 422 -5.22 10.01 11.36
CA THR A 422 -3.84 10.46 11.51
C THR A 422 -3.82 11.98 11.59
N ALA A 423 -2.79 12.56 12.21
CA ALA A 423 -2.67 14.01 12.33
C ALA A 423 -1.21 14.47 12.29
N GLY A 424 -1.02 15.74 11.93
CA GLY A 424 0.22 16.47 12.17
C GLY A 424 0.27 17.02 13.60
N GLY A 425 1.38 16.82 14.29
CA GLY A 425 1.62 17.37 15.63
C GLY A 425 2.18 18.79 15.57
N LEU A 426 1.48 19.76 16.18
CA LEU A 426 1.90 21.17 16.21
C LEU A 426 2.48 21.58 17.57
N LYS A 427 2.04 20.92 18.64
CA LYS A 427 2.53 21.14 19.99
C LYS A 427 3.94 20.56 20.18
N SER A 428 4.82 21.30 20.85
CA SER A 428 6.27 21.01 20.90
C SER A 428 6.63 19.68 21.58
N ASP A 429 5.78 19.14 22.45
CA ASP A 429 6.05 17.86 23.11
C ASP A 429 5.48 16.66 22.34
N LEU A 430 4.69 16.86 21.27
CA LEU A 430 4.19 15.78 20.44
C LEU A 430 5.29 15.22 19.54
N LYS A 431 5.28 13.89 19.36
CA LYS A 431 6.19 13.19 18.46
C LYS A 431 5.41 12.22 17.56
N VAL A 432 6.00 11.88 16.42
CA VAL A 432 5.48 10.83 15.55
C VAL A 432 5.29 9.53 16.33
N GLY A 433 4.13 8.90 16.16
CA GLY A 433 3.72 7.66 16.82
C GLY A 433 3.02 7.87 18.17
N ASP A 434 2.87 9.11 18.65
CA ASP A 434 1.97 9.44 19.76
C ASP A 434 0.51 9.20 19.33
N LEU A 435 -0.29 8.66 20.26
CA LEU A 435 -1.74 8.57 20.11
C LEU A 435 -2.34 9.77 20.82
N VAL A 436 -3.10 10.61 20.12
CA VAL A 436 -3.73 11.79 20.68
C VAL A 436 -5.24 11.64 20.76
N VAL A 437 -5.81 12.18 21.84
CA VAL A 437 -7.26 12.29 22.03
C VAL A 437 -7.61 13.75 22.26
N PRO A 438 -8.32 14.41 21.32
CA PRO A 438 -8.64 15.83 21.46
C PRO A 438 -9.80 16.07 22.42
N ARG A 439 -9.68 17.11 23.25
CA ARG A 439 -10.79 17.65 24.05
C ARG A 439 -11.73 18.50 23.21
N GLN A 440 -11.18 19.36 22.36
CA GLN A 440 -11.93 20.24 21.47
C GLN A 440 -11.52 20.01 20.02
N ILE A 441 -12.50 20.13 19.13
CA ILE A 441 -12.33 20.02 17.68
C ILE A 441 -12.83 21.33 17.10
N ALA A 442 -11.96 22.02 16.36
CA ALA A 442 -12.25 23.30 15.74
C ALA A 442 -12.05 23.22 14.23
N ASN A 443 -12.95 23.83 13.48
CA ASN A 443 -12.68 24.14 12.08
C ASN A 443 -11.71 25.33 12.04
N VAL A 444 -10.52 25.15 11.44
CA VAL A 444 -9.49 26.19 11.37
C VAL A 444 -9.24 26.65 9.92
N ASN A 445 -10.19 26.36 9.04
CA ASN A 445 -10.14 26.80 7.65
C ASN A 445 -10.19 28.32 7.52
N ILE A 446 -9.55 28.82 6.45
CA ILE A 446 -9.50 30.25 6.12
C ILE A 446 -10.93 30.79 6.03
N GLY A 447 -11.23 31.86 6.77
CA GLY A 447 -12.56 32.48 6.81
C GLY A 447 -13.54 31.85 7.82
N LYS A 448 -13.16 30.79 8.54
CA LYS A 448 -13.92 30.22 9.66
C LYS A 448 -13.08 30.04 10.94
N PRO A 449 -12.44 31.09 11.49
CA PRO A 449 -11.58 30.91 12.64
C PRO A 449 -12.37 30.52 13.90
N GLY A 450 -12.09 29.32 14.43
CA GLY A 450 -12.27 29.02 15.85
C GLY A 450 -13.68 28.67 16.31
N GLN A 451 -14.59 28.28 15.42
CA GLN A 451 -15.81 27.62 15.87
C GLN A 451 -15.47 26.22 16.36
N SER A 452 -15.20 26.11 17.67
CA SER A 452 -15.10 24.83 18.35
C SER A 452 -16.46 24.18 18.38
N ALA A 453 -16.51 22.91 17.96
CA ALA A 453 -17.71 22.13 18.10
C ALA A 453 -17.92 21.73 19.56
N ASN A 454 -19.15 21.91 20.05
CA ASN A 454 -19.57 21.42 21.35
C ASN A 454 -20.02 19.95 21.22
N ILE A 455 -19.07 19.02 21.16
CA ILE A 455 -19.32 17.59 21.18
C ILE A 455 -18.43 16.91 22.23
N VAL A 456 -18.98 15.96 22.96
CA VAL A 456 -18.21 15.17 23.92
C VAL A 456 -17.43 14.08 23.18
N ASN A 457 -16.11 14.13 23.23
CA ASN A 457 -15.27 13.04 22.74
C ASN A 457 -15.15 11.92 23.78
N ASN A 458 -15.91 10.85 23.59
CA ASN A 458 -15.96 9.73 24.54
C ASN A 458 -14.65 8.93 24.63
N ALA A 459 -13.72 9.08 23.68
CA ALA A 459 -12.39 8.49 23.77
C ALA A 459 -11.63 8.93 25.03
N LEU A 460 -11.94 10.14 25.56
CA LEU A 460 -11.30 10.66 26.77
C LEU A 460 -11.49 9.74 27.98
N ASN A 461 -12.60 9.01 28.06
CA ASN A 461 -12.91 8.12 29.17
C ASN A 461 -11.93 6.93 29.26
N PHE A 462 -11.32 6.52 28.14
CA PHE A 462 -10.43 5.36 28.06
C PHE A 462 -8.94 5.73 28.15
N THR A 463 -8.60 7.02 28.13
CA THR A 463 -7.20 7.47 28.18
C THR A 463 -6.45 6.98 29.43
N SER A 464 -7.16 6.79 30.54
CA SER A 464 -6.57 6.30 31.79
C SER A 464 -6.26 4.79 31.80
N GLU A 465 -6.87 4.02 30.90
CA GLU A 465 -6.69 2.57 30.77
C GLU A 465 -5.46 2.23 29.92
N LEU A 466 -5.05 3.13 29.04
CA LEU A 466 -3.87 3.00 28.16
C LEU A 466 -2.59 3.59 28.79
N LYS A 467 -2.52 3.64 30.14
CA LYS A 467 -1.35 4.15 30.86
C LYS A 467 -0.09 3.36 30.50
N GLY A 468 0.82 4.00 29.75
CA GLY A 468 2.10 3.42 29.33
C GLY A 468 2.26 3.35 27.81
N GLU A 469 1.16 3.40 27.07
CA GLU A 469 1.17 3.74 25.65
C GLU A 469 1.34 5.27 25.56
N ASN A 470 2.02 5.81 24.54
CA ASN A 470 2.22 7.26 24.40
C ASN A 470 0.87 7.97 24.05
N VAL A 471 -0.13 7.86 24.92
CA VAL A 471 -1.44 8.46 24.79
C VAL A 471 -1.38 9.85 25.41
N LYS A 472 -1.71 10.86 24.63
CA LYS A 472 -1.72 12.26 25.03
C LYS A 472 -3.10 12.86 24.83
N ILE A 473 -3.56 13.58 25.84
CA ILE A 473 -4.74 14.42 25.68
C ILE A 473 -4.25 15.73 25.08
N VAL A 474 -4.84 16.13 23.96
CA VAL A 474 -4.59 17.43 23.32
C VAL A 474 -5.78 18.34 23.56
N GLU A 475 -5.53 19.61 23.80
CA GLU A 475 -6.58 20.55 24.18
C GLU A 475 -7.44 20.93 22.96
N GLN A 476 -6.77 21.23 21.84
CA GLN A 476 -7.45 21.64 20.62
C GLN A 476 -6.89 20.95 19.39
N HIS A 477 -7.80 20.44 18.57
CA HIS A 477 -7.52 19.87 17.28
C HIS A 477 -8.12 20.75 16.17
N GLY A 478 -7.36 20.98 15.11
CA GLY A 478 -7.77 21.78 13.97
C GLY A 478 -7.99 20.95 12.71
N THR A 479 -9.01 21.26 11.94
CA THR A 479 -9.19 20.70 10.58
C THR A 479 -8.87 21.75 9.51
N VAL A 480 -7.99 21.38 8.57
CA VAL A 480 -7.65 22.13 7.35
C VAL A 480 -8.33 21.53 6.13
N HIS A 481 -8.44 22.28 5.04
CA HIS A 481 -9.07 21.77 3.82
C HIS A 481 -8.20 20.72 3.12
N THR A 482 -6.90 20.95 3.11
CA THR A 482 -5.94 20.07 2.46
C THR A 482 -4.54 20.40 2.97
N PRO A 483 -3.60 19.45 3.02
CA PRO A 483 -2.24 19.75 3.41
C PRO A 483 -1.59 20.80 2.49
N VAL A 484 -2.05 20.91 1.24
CA VAL A 484 -1.51 21.84 0.24
C VAL A 484 -1.64 23.32 0.67
N VAL A 485 -2.62 23.65 1.51
CA VAL A 485 -2.79 25.03 2.01
C VAL A 485 -1.91 25.36 3.23
N GLU A 486 -1.18 24.38 3.76
CA GLU A 486 -0.36 24.57 4.97
C GLU A 486 0.95 25.31 4.64
N THR A 487 0.90 26.64 4.63
CA THR A 487 2.09 27.49 4.59
C THR A 487 2.71 27.59 6.00
N MET A 488 4.01 27.89 6.11
CA MET A 488 4.66 28.12 7.41
C MET A 488 4.04 29.28 8.20
N PRO A 489 3.63 30.41 7.58
CA PRO A 489 2.80 31.41 8.24
C PRO A 489 1.48 30.83 8.77
N PHE A 490 0.78 30.02 7.98
CA PHE A 490 -0.45 29.36 8.40
C PHE A 490 -0.22 28.42 9.61
N VAL A 491 0.78 27.55 9.55
CA VAL A 491 1.18 26.67 10.66
C VAL A 491 1.53 27.48 11.92
N SER A 492 2.24 28.60 11.76
CA SER A 492 2.58 29.48 12.88
C SER A 492 1.31 30.07 13.52
N SER A 493 0.36 30.52 12.70
CA SER A 493 -0.93 31.01 13.18
C SER A 493 -1.72 29.94 13.94
N LEU A 494 -1.66 28.67 13.52
CA LEU A 494 -2.30 27.57 14.25
C LEU A 494 -1.67 27.38 15.64
N LYS A 495 -0.33 27.43 15.71
CA LYS A 495 0.41 27.33 16.99
C LYS A 495 0.10 28.51 17.91
N GLU A 496 0.02 29.73 17.39
CA GLU A 496 -0.37 30.92 18.15
C GLU A 496 -1.80 30.81 18.70
N ASN A 497 -2.70 30.18 17.94
CA ASN A 497 -4.06 29.87 18.35
C ASN A 497 -4.17 28.58 19.19
N LYS A 498 -3.05 28.05 19.69
CA LYS A 498 -2.99 26.87 20.58
C LYS A 498 -3.62 25.61 19.98
N VAL A 499 -3.58 25.47 18.65
CA VAL A 499 -3.94 24.21 17.99
C VAL A 499 -2.80 23.23 18.21
N ASP A 500 -3.11 22.10 18.87
CA ASP A 500 -2.11 21.10 19.23
C ASP A 500 -1.85 20.12 18.08
N THR A 501 -2.87 19.82 17.26
CA THR A 501 -2.81 18.86 16.14
C THR A 501 -3.70 19.26 14.97
N VAL A 502 -3.38 18.78 13.76
CA VAL A 502 -4.10 19.14 12.52
C VAL A 502 -4.33 17.96 11.56
N GLU A 503 -5.46 17.93 10.86
CA GLU A 503 -5.86 16.95 9.80
C GLU A 503 -6.98 17.53 8.90
N CYS A 504 -7.65 16.73 8.06
CA CYS A 504 -8.56 17.24 7.03
C CYS A 504 -10.07 16.93 7.20
N GLU A 505 -10.48 16.08 8.12
CA GLU A 505 -11.83 15.50 8.16
C GLU A 505 -12.63 15.75 9.43
N LEU A 506 -12.00 15.82 10.60
CA LEU A 506 -12.65 15.65 11.88
C LEU A 506 -13.68 16.75 12.18
N ALA A 507 -13.37 18.02 11.89
CA ALA A 507 -14.32 19.11 12.08
C ALA A 507 -15.52 18.99 11.11
N ASN A 508 -15.30 18.54 9.88
CA ASN A 508 -16.39 18.31 8.91
C ASN A 508 -17.34 17.19 9.40
N LEU A 509 -16.79 16.14 10.01
CA LEU A 509 -17.56 15.07 10.64
C LEU A 509 -18.37 15.61 11.82
N VAL A 510 -17.75 16.37 12.72
CA VAL A 510 -18.44 16.89 13.90
C VAL A 510 -19.52 17.92 13.51
N GLU A 511 -19.26 18.76 12.51
CA GLU A 511 -20.26 19.67 11.95
C GLU A 511 -21.49 18.90 11.44
N ALA A 512 -21.31 17.74 10.79
CA ALA A 512 -22.44 16.88 10.40
C ALA A 512 -23.27 16.38 11.58
N ILE A 513 -22.62 16.04 12.71
CA ILE A 513 -23.29 15.60 13.93
C ILE A 513 -24.09 16.77 14.53
N GLN A 514 -23.49 17.96 14.62
CA GLN A 514 -24.16 19.14 15.16
C GLN A 514 -25.34 19.57 14.28
N ASP A 515 -25.14 19.64 12.96
CA ASP A 515 -26.19 20.00 11.98
C ASP A 515 -27.40 19.05 12.01
N SER A 516 -27.21 17.82 12.49
CA SER A 516 -28.31 16.85 12.64
C SER A 516 -29.25 17.15 13.81
N GLY A 517 -28.85 18.01 14.76
CA GLY A 517 -29.57 18.24 16.01
C GLY A 517 -29.51 17.06 16.99
N GLN A 518 -28.68 16.05 16.72
CA GLN A 518 -28.56 14.81 17.51
C GLN A 518 -27.23 14.69 18.26
N ALA A 519 -26.51 15.80 18.46
CA ALA A 519 -25.18 15.79 19.07
C ALA A 519 -25.15 15.14 20.46
N ASP A 520 -26.19 15.34 21.28
CA ASP A 520 -26.29 14.76 22.62
C ASP A 520 -26.64 13.26 22.61
N SER A 521 -27.22 12.75 21.52
CA SER A 521 -27.63 11.34 21.39
C SER A 521 -26.63 10.48 20.62
N ILE A 522 -25.72 11.10 19.88
CA ILE A 522 -24.69 10.38 19.11
C ILE A 522 -23.50 10.11 20.02
N TYR A 523 -23.15 8.84 20.16
CA TYR A 523 -21.89 8.46 20.77
C TYR A 523 -20.75 8.75 19.78
N PHE A 524 -19.94 9.76 20.09
CA PHE A 524 -18.80 10.16 19.28
C PHE A 524 -17.48 9.84 19.99
N SER A 525 -16.55 9.23 19.27
CA SER A 525 -15.20 8.93 19.75
C SER A 525 -14.19 9.25 18.64
N ALA A 526 -13.16 10.01 18.97
CA ALA A 526 -12.08 10.35 18.05
C ALA A 526 -10.72 10.23 18.70
N HIS A 527 -9.83 9.52 18.02
CA HIS A 527 -8.42 9.40 18.38
C HIS A 527 -7.58 9.39 17.11
N LEU A 528 -6.41 10.01 17.19
CA LEU A 528 -5.55 10.22 16.04
C LEU A 528 -4.13 9.80 16.37
N GLN A 529 -3.43 9.23 15.40
CA GLN A 529 -1.99 9.02 15.53
C GLN A 529 -1.24 10.18 14.92
N VAL A 530 -0.28 10.73 15.64
CA VAL A 530 0.64 11.73 15.08
C VAL A 530 1.53 11.04 14.07
N THR A 531 1.38 11.35 12.79
CA THR A 531 2.16 10.74 11.70
C THR A 531 3.35 11.58 11.29
N ASP A 532 3.27 12.88 11.55
CA ASP A 532 4.23 13.87 11.10
C ASP A 532 4.18 15.13 11.97
N ILE A 533 5.17 15.99 11.79
CA ILE A 533 5.30 17.27 12.51
C ILE A 533 5.44 18.37 11.44
N PRO A 534 4.37 19.12 11.11
CA PRO A 534 4.39 20.14 10.05
C PRO A 534 5.48 21.20 10.25
N GLY A 535 6.23 21.48 9.18
CA GLY A 535 7.33 22.45 9.17
C GLY A 535 8.65 21.94 9.75
N THR A 536 8.87 20.62 9.76
CA THR A 536 10.12 19.99 10.23
C THR A 536 10.56 18.90 9.27
N GLU A 537 11.74 18.31 9.49
CA GLU A 537 12.22 17.13 8.75
C GLU A 537 11.33 15.88 8.89
N HIS A 538 10.43 15.91 9.88
CA HIS A 538 9.42 14.88 10.12
C HIS A 538 8.08 15.17 9.46
N THR A 539 7.96 16.22 8.63
CA THR A 539 6.75 16.43 7.83
C THR A 539 6.61 15.33 6.77
N ASN A 540 5.46 14.67 6.73
CA ASN A 540 5.16 13.68 5.70
C ASN A 540 4.55 14.40 4.50
N ALA A 541 5.41 15.05 3.72
CA ALA A 541 4.99 15.62 2.44
C ALA A 541 4.52 14.49 1.50
N ASP A 542 5.33 13.45 1.35
CA ASP A 542 5.05 12.37 0.41
C ASP A 542 5.94 11.13 0.62
N LYS A 543 6.42 10.91 1.84
CA LYS A 543 6.83 9.55 2.24
C LYS A 543 5.53 8.78 2.20
N SER A 544 5.27 8.16 1.04
CA SER A 544 4.02 7.52 0.66
C SER A 544 3.34 6.92 1.88
N MET A 545 2.02 6.98 1.97
CA MET A 545 1.22 6.34 3.04
C MET A 545 1.61 4.88 3.37
N THR A 546 2.52 4.27 2.61
CA THR A 546 3.52 3.34 3.14
C THR A 546 4.45 4.02 4.18
N LEU A 547 3.91 4.30 5.36
CA LEU A 547 4.75 4.15 6.57
C LEU A 547 5.54 2.84 6.39
N ASP A 548 6.82 2.84 6.73
CA ASP A 548 7.62 1.60 6.72
C ASP A 548 6.76 0.48 7.33
N PRO A 549 6.57 -0.67 6.67
CA PRO A 549 5.71 -1.74 7.19
C PRO A 549 6.03 -2.12 8.66
N SER A 550 7.27 -1.88 9.11
CA SER A 550 7.67 -2.03 10.50
C SER A 550 7.11 -0.95 11.45
N TYR A 551 6.97 0.29 10.98
CA TYR A 551 6.20 1.34 11.65
C TYR A 551 4.70 0.98 11.66
N ILE A 552 4.13 0.60 10.51
CA ILE A 552 2.73 0.18 10.38
C ILE A 552 2.37 -0.90 11.41
N ASN A 553 3.16 -1.98 11.52
CA ASN A 553 2.81 -3.09 12.40
C ASN A 553 2.93 -2.78 13.91
N LYS A 554 3.85 -1.90 14.33
CA LYS A 554 3.96 -1.51 15.76
C LYS A 554 2.93 -0.46 16.15
N ASP A 555 2.63 0.47 15.25
CA ASP A 555 1.79 1.62 15.53
C ASP A 555 0.30 1.36 15.28
N ILE A 556 -0.05 0.44 14.37
CA ILE A 556 -1.41 -0.08 14.24
C ILE A 556 -1.92 -0.65 15.57
N ASN A 557 -1.05 -1.32 16.34
CA ASN A 557 -1.46 -1.93 17.60
C ASN A 557 -2.00 -0.90 18.61
N LYS A 558 -1.42 0.30 18.69
CA LYS A 558 -1.90 1.34 19.63
C LYS A 558 -3.26 1.91 19.26
N GLN A 559 -3.46 2.24 17.97
CA GLN A 559 -4.79 2.65 17.50
C GLN A 559 -5.80 1.52 17.68
N SER A 560 -5.35 0.26 17.55
CA SER A 560 -6.17 -0.91 17.82
C SER A 560 -6.61 -1.00 19.26
N ASP A 561 -5.74 -0.68 20.22
CA ASP A 561 -6.07 -0.74 21.64
C ASP A 561 -7.13 0.30 22.01
N MET A 562 -7.02 1.55 21.54
CA MET A 562 -8.08 2.53 21.77
C MET A 562 -9.39 2.15 21.06
N THR A 563 -9.33 1.78 19.78
CA THR A 563 -10.53 1.32 19.05
C THR A 563 -11.15 0.09 19.73
N ARG A 564 -10.34 -0.80 20.31
CA ARG A 564 -10.77 -1.96 21.09
C ARG A 564 -11.50 -1.56 22.34
N LEU A 565 -10.93 -0.69 23.17
CA LEU A 565 -11.59 -0.24 24.40
C LEU A 565 -12.92 0.45 24.11
N VAL A 566 -12.95 1.33 23.10
CA VAL A 566 -14.18 2.00 22.66
C VAL A 566 -15.22 0.98 22.20
N LEU A 567 -14.85 0.03 21.33
CA LEU A 567 -15.80 -0.97 20.82
C LEU A 567 -16.22 -1.99 21.87
N GLN A 568 -15.34 -2.33 22.81
CA GLN A 568 -15.65 -3.22 23.95
C GLN A 568 -16.69 -2.62 24.88
N GLN A 569 -16.97 -1.32 24.85
CA GLN A 569 -18.11 -0.76 25.60
C GLN A 569 -19.47 -1.19 24.99
N PHE A 570 -19.50 -1.49 23.69
CA PHE A 570 -20.75 -1.72 22.93
C PHE A 570 -20.93 -3.14 22.43
N LEU A 571 -19.82 -3.85 22.23
CA LEU A 571 -19.79 -5.17 21.64
C LEU A 571 -19.60 -6.29 22.68
N GLN A 572 -19.89 -6.01 23.96
CA GLN A 572 -19.95 -7.06 24.98
C GLN A 572 -21.12 -8.00 24.64
N ASP A 573 -20.88 -9.31 24.76
CA ASP A 573 -21.90 -10.36 24.61
C ASP A 573 -22.59 -10.43 23.25
N ILE A 574 -21.90 -10.08 22.16
CA ILE A 574 -22.46 -10.21 20.82
C ILE A 574 -22.47 -11.65 20.32
N GLN A 575 -23.51 -12.01 19.56
CA GLN A 575 -23.53 -13.23 18.76
C GLN A 575 -23.33 -12.89 17.28
N PRO A 576 -22.27 -13.41 16.62
CA PRO A 576 -22.06 -13.16 15.20
C PRO A 576 -23.21 -13.75 14.38
N ILE A 577 -23.74 -12.98 13.43
CA ILE A 577 -24.71 -13.50 12.46
C ILE A 577 -23.92 -14.04 11.29
N LYS A 578 -24.00 -15.35 11.06
CA LYS A 578 -23.57 -15.93 9.79
C LYS A 578 -24.57 -15.50 8.73
N VAL A 579 -24.22 -14.50 7.93
CA VAL A 579 -25.11 -14.02 6.87
C VAL A 579 -25.00 -15.00 5.72
N GLU A 580 -26.09 -15.71 5.42
CA GLU A 580 -26.22 -16.38 4.13
C GLU A 580 -26.08 -15.32 3.04
N LYS A 581 -25.10 -15.49 2.14
CA LYS A 581 -24.83 -14.57 1.02
C LYS A 581 -26.10 -14.41 0.17
N THR A 582 -26.94 -13.47 0.54
CA THR A 582 -28.14 -13.10 -0.19
C THR A 582 -27.76 -11.86 -0.99
N VAL A 583 -27.52 -12.04 -2.28
CA VAL A 583 -27.32 -10.92 -3.20
C VAL A 583 -28.63 -10.12 -3.21
N PRO A 584 -28.64 -8.84 -2.80
CA PRO A 584 -29.88 -8.11 -2.50
C PRO A 584 -30.79 -8.04 -3.72
N SER A 585 -31.93 -8.75 -3.68
CA SER A 585 -32.92 -8.86 -4.77
C SER A 585 -33.49 -7.52 -5.25
N SER A 586 -33.28 -6.44 -4.49
CA SER A 586 -33.74 -5.08 -4.76
C SER A 586 -32.79 -4.22 -5.59
N MET A 587 -31.55 -4.66 -5.84
CA MET A 587 -30.71 -3.98 -6.83
C MET A 587 -31.40 -4.19 -8.18
N THR A 588 -31.90 -3.12 -8.81
CA THR A 588 -32.57 -3.25 -10.10
C THR A 588 -31.66 -4.03 -11.03
N ILE A 589 -32.26 -4.92 -11.81
CA ILE A 589 -31.55 -5.74 -12.79
C ILE A 589 -30.61 -4.86 -13.63
N GLU A 590 -31.01 -3.61 -13.89
CA GLU A 590 -30.26 -2.57 -14.59
C GLU A 590 -29.01 -2.07 -13.86
N THR A 591 -29.07 -1.75 -12.55
CA THR A 591 -27.86 -1.35 -11.79
C THR A 591 -26.85 -2.49 -11.70
N ARG A 592 -27.33 -3.75 -11.56
CA ARG A 592 -26.45 -4.92 -11.64
C ARG A 592 -25.84 -5.08 -13.03
N TYR A 593 -26.62 -4.83 -14.09
CA TYR A 593 -26.13 -4.87 -15.45
C TYR A 593 -25.07 -3.79 -15.73
N GLN A 594 -25.26 -2.57 -15.23
CA GLN A 594 -24.31 -1.48 -15.41
C GLN A 594 -22.99 -1.74 -14.67
N ASP A 595 -23.03 -2.24 -13.44
CA ASP A 595 -21.82 -2.61 -12.68
C ASP A 595 -21.08 -3.80 -13.34
N HIS A 596 -21.81 -4.83 -13.78
CA HIS A 596 -21.20 -5.98 -14.47
C HIS A 596 -20.64 -5.62 -15.85
N ALA A 597 -21.36 -4.83 -16.65
CA ALA A 597 -20.88 -4.34 -17.94
C ALA A 597 -19.63 -3.47 -17.76
N ARG A 598 -19.61 -2.59 -16.74
CA ARG A 598 -18.45 -1.78 -16.38
C ARG A 598 -17.24 -2.63 -15.97
N LYS A 599 -17.43 -3.65 -15.14
CA LYS A 599 -16.36 -4.56 -14.70
C LYS A 599 -15.80 -5.40 -15.85
N LEU A 600 -16.67 -5.92 -16.74
CA LEU A 600 -16.27 -6.61 -17.96
C LEU A 600 -15.49 -5.67 -18.89
N TYR A 601 -15.99 -4.47 -19.13
CA TYR A 601 -15.34 -3.46 -19.97
C TYR A 601 -13.92 -3.12 -19.47
N VAL A 602 -13.75 -2.90 -18.16
CA VAL A 602 -12.44 -2.63 -17.53
C VAL A 602 -11.49 -3.84 -17.61
N ALA A 603 -12.02 -5.07 -17.51
CA ALA A 603 -11.24 -6.30 -17.68
C ALA A 603 -10.64 -6.39 -19.10
N PHE A 604 -11.48 -6.12 -20.11
CA PHE A 604 -11.11 -6.17 -21.51
C PHE A 604 -10.13 -5.05 -21.89
N ASP A 605 -10.27 -3.86 -21.29
CA ASP A 605 -9.40 -2.71 -21.56
C ASP A 605 -7.99 -2.88 -20.96
N THR A 606 -7.88 -3.58 -19.83
CA THR A 606 -6.62 -3.69 -19.08
C THR A 606 -5.82 -4.97 -19.31
N ASN A 607 -6.33 -5.93 -20.11
CA ASN A 607 -5.72 -7.23 -20.35
C ASN A 607 -5.39 -8.03 -19.06
N LYS A 608 -6.00 -7.68 -17.92
CA LYS A 608 -5.79 -8.35 -16.64
C LYS A 608 -6.73 -9.56 -16.52
N GLN A 609 -6.19 -10.70 -16.11
CA GLN A 609 -7.02 -11.84 -15.72
C GLN A 609 -7.85 -11.47 -14.49
N ILE A 610 -9.18 -11.41 -14.64
CA ILE A 610 -10.08 -11.40 -13.49
C ILE A 610 -10.27 -12.85 -13.05
N PRO A 611 -10.00 -13.20 -11.77
CA PRO A 611 -10.48 -14.45 -11.22
C PRO A 611 -12.01 -14.36 -11.12
N LEU A 612 -12.70 -14.82 -12.16
CA LEU A 612 -14.16 -14.97 -12.18
C LEU A 612 -14.55 -16.17 -11.30
N ASN A 613 -14.54 -15.98 -9.99
CA ASN A 613 -15.16 -16.92 -9.04
C ASN A 613 -16.66 -16.61 -8.86
N PHE A 614 -17.39 -16.41 -9.96
CA PHE A 614 -18.83 -16.11 -9.92
C PHE A 614 -19.59 -16.81 -11.05
N GLU A 615 -20.65 -17.51 -10.69
CA GLU A 615 -21.61 -18.10 -11.63
C GLU A 615 -22.55 -17.00 -12.15
N VAL A 616 -22.37 -16.56 -13.39
CA VAL A 616 -23.38 -15.76 -14.10
C VAL A 616 -24.30 -16.73 -14.84
N PRO A 617 -25.61 -16.74 -14.57
CA PRO A 617 -26.54 -17.58 -15.33
C PRO A 617 -26.42 -17.33 -16.83
N GLN A 618 -26.34 -18.40 -17.63
CA GLN A 618 -26.09 -18.34 -19.08
C GLN A 618 -27.00 -17.36 -19.81
N LYS A 619 -28.29 -17.31 -19.45
CA LYS A 619 -29.27 -16.38 -20.03
C LYS A 619 -28.92 -14.91 -19.81
N THR A 620 -28.36 -14.59 -18.64
CA THR A 620 -27.92 -13.24 -18.26
C THR A 620 -26.67 -12.83 -19.02
N PHE A 621 -25.70 -13.75 -19.14
CA PHE A 621 -24.50 -13.54 -19.96
C PHE A 621 -24.86 -13.28 -21.42
N MET A 622 -25.76 -14.10 -21.99
CA MET A 622 -26.22 -13.94 -23.37
C MET A 622 -26.98 -12.63 -23.59
N SER A 623 -27.77 -12.16 -22.62
CA SER A 623 -28.45 -10.85 -22.73
C SER A 623 -27.46 -9.68 -22.73
N ILE A 624 -26.40 -9.74 -21.91
CA ILE A 624 -25.34 -8.73 -21.87
C ILE A 624 -24.60 -8.71 -23.21
N MET A 625 -24.21 -9.88 -23.71
CA MET A 625 -23.53 -10.00 -25.00
C MET A 625 -24.40 -9.51 -26.16
N THR A 626 -25.68 -9.86 -26.20
CA THR A 626 -26.61 -9.41 -27.24
C THR A 626 -26.79 -7.89 -27.24
N ASN A 627 -26.82 -7.24 -26.07
CA ASN A 627 -26.93 -5.79 -25.99
C ASN A 627 -25.62 -5.10 -26.45
N ILE A 628 -24.47 -5.61 -26.02
CA ILE A 628 -23.16 -5.14 -26.48
C ILE A 628 -23.01 -5.28 -28.01
N LEU A 629 -23.58 -6.34 -28.59
CA LEU A 629 -23.57 -6.58 -30.03
C LEU A 629 -24.58 -5.71 -30.80
N LYS A 630 -25.76 -5.46 -30.22
CA LYS A 630 -26.79 -4.57 -30.81
C LYS A 630 -26.35 -3.12 -30.88
N ASP A 631 -25.53 -2.68 -29.92
CA ASP A 631 -25.03 -1.31 -29.87
C ASP A 631 -23.85 -1.07 -30.85
N GLY A 632 -23.45 -2.08 -31.64
CA GLY A 632 -22.47 -1.93 -32.74
C GLY A 632 -21.04 -1.63 -32.29
N ILE A 633 -20.71 -1.86 -31.02
CA ILE A 633 -19.47 -1.35 -30.37
C ILE A 633 -18.23 -2.21 -30.70
N LEU A 634 -18.39 -3.37 -31.37
CA LEU A 634 -17.31 -4.34 -31.55
C LEU A 634 -17.02 -4.64 -33.02
N THR A 635 -15.76 -4.45 -33.42
CA THR A 635 -15.20 -4.95 -34.68
C THR A 635 -15.13 -6.49 -34.68
N ASP A 636 -15.23 -7.12 -35.85
CA ASP A 636 -15.16 -8.59 -36.02
C ASP A 636 -13.99 -9.26 -35.27
N GLU A 637 -12.82 -8.61 -35.24
CA GLU A 637 -11.64 -9.12 -34.52
C GLU A 637 -11.83 -9.17 -32.99
N LYS A 638 -12.53 -8.18 -32.41
CA LYS A 638 -12.83 -8.14 -30.97
C LYS A 638 -13.92 -9.14 -30.62
N LEU A 639 -14.89 -9.29 -31.51
CA LEU A 639 -15.94 -10.30 -31.46
C LEU A 639 -15.34 -11.71 -31.44
N ALA A 640 -14.38 -12.00 -32.32
CA ALA A 640 -13.66 -13.28 -32.36
C ALA A 640 -12.87 -13.55 -31.06
N LYS A 641 -12.17 -12.54 -30.52
CA LYS A 641 -11.44 -12.67 -29.25
C LYS A 641 -12.35 -12.90 -28.04
N ILE A 642 -13.52 -12.25 -28.03
CA ILE A 642 -14.55 -12.50 -27.01
C ILE A 642 -15.08 -13.93 -27.16
N PHE A 643 -15.31 -14.38 -28.39
CA PHE A 643 -15.77 -15.73 -28.67
C PHE A 643 -14.76 -16.79 -28.18
N ASP A 644 -13.47 -16.60 -28.46
CA ASP A 644 -12.41 -17.48 -27.99
C ASP A 644 -12.26 -17.46 -26.47
N ALA A 645 -12.37 -16.30 -25.83
CA ALA A 645 -12.31 -16.18 -24.37
C ALA A 645 -13.49 -16.92 -23.70
N CYS A 646 -14.69 -16.78 -24.27
CA CYS A 646 -15.89 -17.49 -23.83
C CYS A 646 -15.75 -19.00 -24.01
N GLN A 647 -15.33 -19.46 -25.19
CA GLN A 647 -15.11 -20.89 -25.44
C GLN A 647 -14.09 -21.49 -24.47
N ASN A 648 -12.97 -20.81 -24.23
CA ASN A 648 -11.94 -21.27 -23.31
C ASN A 648 -12.42 -21.29 -21.85
N PHE A 649 -13.21 -20.30 -21.44
CA PHE A 649 -13.86 -20.29 -20.13
C PHE A 649 -14.80 -21.50 -19.98
N TYR A 650 -15.73 -21.72 -20.91
CA TYR A 650 -16.69 -22.82 -20.82
C TYR A 650 -16.04 -24.22 -20.92
N LYS A 651 -15.01 -24.38 -21.76
CA LYS A 651 -14.25 -25.63 -21.90
C LYS A 651 -13.49 -25.99 -20.63
N ARG A 652 -13.02 -24.98 -19.87
CA ARG A 652 -12.31 -25.16 -18.60
C ARG A 652 -13.23 -25.58 -17.44
N TYR A 653 -14.52 -25.27 -17.51
CA TYR A 653 -15.50 -25.54 -16.45
C TYR A 653 -16.57 -26.60 -16.83
N GLY A 654 -16.43 -27.28 -17.98
CA GLY A 654 -17.17 -28.50 -18.29
C GLY A 654 -18.61 -28.31 -18.78
N PHE A 655 -19.01 -27.10 -19.19
CA PHE A 655 -20.37 -26.85 -19.71
C PHE A 655 -20.43 -27.16 -21.22
N LYS A 656 -21.42 -27.96 -21.65
CA LYS A 656 -21.72 -28.20 -23.08
C LYS A 656 -22.53 -27.01 -23.63
N VAL A 657 -21.93 -26.22 -24.49
CA VAL A 657 -22.63 -25.15 -25.22
C VAL A 657 -23.29 -25.73 -26.48
N ASN A 658 -24.57 -25.45 -26.70
CA ASN A 658 -25.23 -25.73 -27.98
C ASN A 658 -24.84 -24.62 -28.97
N VAL A 659 -23.96 -24.97 -29.91
CA VAL A 659 -23.36 -24.05 -30.89
C VAL A 659 -24.40 -23.44 -31.83
N ASN A 660 -25.56 -24.08 -32.01
CA ASN A 660 -26.61 -23.57 -32.92
C ASN A 660 -27.46 -22.42 -32.32
N LEU A 661 -27.27 -22.08 -31.03
CA LEU A 661 -27.99 -20.99 -30.35
C LEU A 661 -27.16 -19.69 -30.25
N LEU A 662 -25.85 -19.78 -30.53
CA LEU A 662 -24.90 -18.67 -30.69
C LEU A 662 -24.79 -18.34 -32.18
#